data_AF-A0AAU6WNA1-F1
#
_entry.id   AF-A0AAU6WNA1-F1
#
_cell.length_a   1.000
_cell.length_b   1.000
_cell.length_c   1.000
_cell.angle_alpha   90.00
_cell.angle_beta   90.00
_cell.angle_gamma   90.00
#
_symmetry.space_group_name_H-M   'P 1'
#
loop_
_entity.id
_entity.type
_entity.pdbx_description
1 polymer ?
#
loop_
_entity_poly.entity_id
_entity_poly.type
_entity_poly.pdbx_seq_one_letter_code
_entity_poly.pdbx_strand_id
1 'polypeptide(L)'
;MKAKTFILSCLLMAMQGFGQQNYWTKIQNSKIDRENLSPRWTTPNIFSLYHLDLEKIKADLKKAPQRFSGNESLVIKFPDADGNIRDYIVQEASVMESQLQDKFPDMRAYTGWQKNHPENTIRFSVTPFTGISVMYFDNWEVSYLDSYTKDLSSFIIYKRKDLPKNDRLFECHVESDLDQLKNNGSTNKAPLVSDGQFRTYRLALAATGEYTTFHGGTLQQAMAAMVTTMNRVNGIYEKTISATMVMVANNNLLIYTNASTDPYTNGNPGTMITENQTNTNNVIGSANYDIGHVFGTNSGGLAGLGVVCVANNKARGVTGSGAPVGDPFDIDYVAHEIGHQFGANHTFRAATNSCAGNFNNNTAYEPGSGSTIMAYAGICGASNNVQNNSDAYFHAASVIEMYNVLQRSTDCASKVSNNNSVPTADAGADYSIPNGTAFVLTGTGTDPNGDPLTYLWEQYDNTNNTQPPVSTATAGPVYRSRIPVTSPSRYFPVLSSVVANNLVPKWEVTPSVARTLNFSLLVNDNKASGNQAARDAMVVTVTNDGPFTVTSQATSGTSYTGNTSIPVTWNVAGTNTGSISTQNVSIILSKDGGQTFSTVLAASVPNNGSANVMLPNETVASARIMVKAVNNIYYALNTSAFSITQSTLSTSETSVKSFSLYPNPSHDVVNIMLKNASQKADYQLFDASGRLVKNGSFKGETKINVSDLINGNYVISIIQENADKMTEKLIIKK
;
A
#
# COMPACT_ATOMS: atom_id res chain seq x y z
N MET A 1 -33.19 -43.48 39.50
CA MET A 1 -33.12 -42.08 39.03
C MET A 1 -31.91 -41.28 39.55
N LYS A 2 -30.90 -41.88 40.20
CA LYS A 2 -29.75 -41.15 40.76
C LYS A 2 -28.41 -41.36 40.02
N ALA A 3 -28.34 -42.21 38.99
CA ALA A 3 -27.11 -42.48 38.24
C ALA A 3 -27.01 -41.72 36.89
N LYS A 4 -28.11 -41.15 36.39
CA LYS A 4 -28.13 -40.43 35.09
C LYS A 4 -27.85 -38.92 35.21
N THR A 5 -27.89 -38.37 36.42
CA THR A 5 -27.66 -36.93 36.65
C THR A 5 -26.20 -36.57 36.87
N PHE A 6 -25.33 -37.54 37.18
CA PHE A 6 -23.91 -37.28 37.45
C PHE A 6 -23.06 -37.19 36.16
N ILE A 7 -23.45 -37.91 35.10
CA ILE A 7 -22.71 -37.92 33.82
C ILE A 7 -23.01 -36.64 33.01
N LEU A 8 -24.17 -36.01 33.20
CA LEU A 8 -24.52 -34.77 32.52
C LEU A 8 -23.81 -33.54 33.12
N SER A 9 -23.43 -33.57 34.41
CA SER A 9 -22.61 -32.52 35.02
C SER A 9 -21.12 -32.62 34.66
N CYS A 10 -20.59 -33.81 34.36
CA CYS A 10 -19.20 -33.96 33.91
C CYS A 10 -19.00 -33.62 32.42
N LEU A 11 -20.02 -33.75 31.57
CA LEU A 11 -19.93 -33.33 30.16
C LEU A 11 -20.09 -31.80 29.96
N LEU A 12 -20.70 -31.09 30.92
CA LEU A 12 -20.85 -29.63 30.86
C LEU A 12 -19.62 -28.85 31.36
N MET A 13 -18.62 -29.51 31.96
CA MET A 13 -17.32 -28.90 32.28
C MET A 13 -16.27 -29.03 31.16
N ALA A 14 -16.56 -29.79 30.10
CA ALA A 14 -15.62 -30.01 28.99
C ALA A 14 -15.80 -29.05 27.80
N MET A 15 -16.70 -28.07 27.90
CA MET A 15 -16.87 -27.01 26.90
C MET A 15 -16.54 -25.63 27.50
N GLN A 16 -15.41 -25.51 28.19
CA GLN A 16 -14.69 -24.23 28.14
C GLN A 16 -13.92 -24.21 26.83
N GLY A 17 -14.63 -23.92 25.73
CA GLY A 17 -13.95 -23.41 24.55
C GLY A 17 -13.21 -22.15 24.99
N PHE A 18 -11.88 -22.16 24.91
CA PHE A 18 -11.06 -20.95 25.04
C PHE A 18 -11.43 -20.02 23.88
N GLY A 19 -12.56 -19.31 24.01
CA GLY A 19 -12.88 -18.18 23.16
C GLY A 19 -11.77 -17.16 23.40
N GLN A 20 -11.00 -16.84 22.35
CA GLN A 20 -9.98 -15.80 22.40
C GLN A 20 -10.62 -14.50 22.91
N GLN A 21 -10.15 -14.02 24.07
CA GLN A 21 -10.71 -12.82 24.68
C GLN A 21 -10.24 -11.57 23.92
N ASN A 22 -11.17 -10.67 23.66
CA ASN A 22 -10.84 -9.33 23.17
C ASN A 22 -10.68 -8.40 24.37
N TYR A 23 -9.49 -7.81 24.54
CA TYR A 23 -9.20 -6.84 25.61
C TYR A 23 -9.46 -5.39 25.19
N TRP A 24 -9.81 -5.16 23.92
CA TRP A 24 -9.92 -3.83 23.32
C TRP A 24 -11.37 -3.39 23.17
N THR A 25 -11.65 -2.16 23.60
CA THR A 25 -12.96 -1.51 23.39
C THR A 25 -12.76 -0.18 22.70
N LYS A 26 -13.36 0.02 21.52
CA LYS A 26 -13.27 1.27 20.76
C LYS A 26 -13.99 2.41 21.50
N ILE A 27 -13.34 3.55 21.63
CA ILE A 27 -13.89 4.74 22.29
C ILE A 27 -14.64 5.56 21.23
N GLN A 28 -15.98 5.65 21.35
CA GLN A 28 -16.83 6.35 20.36
C GLN A 28 -17.08 7.83 20.69
N ASN A 29 -17.03 8.23 21.97
CA ASN A 29 -17.23 9.61 22.43
C ASN A 29 -16.31 9.88 23.63
N SER A 30 -15.34 10.78 23.50
CA SER A 30 -14.37 11.06 24.57
C SER A 30 -14.59 12.43 25.22
N LYS A 31 -15.11 12.44 26.45
CA LYS A 31 -14.66 13.41 27.46
C LYS A 31 -13.47 12.78 28.20
N ILE A 32 -12.30 12.74 27.57
CA ILE A 32 -11.06 12.41 28.27
C ILE A 32 -10.60 13.68 28.98
N ASP A 33 -10.28 13.55 30.26
CA ASP A 33 -9.76 14.68 31.03
C ASP A 33 -8.43 15.14 30.43
N ARG A 34 -8.32 16.43 30.13
CA ARG A 34 -7.13 17.02 29.50
C ARG A 34 -5.89 16.83 30.38
N GLU A 35 -6.05 16.78 31.69
CA GLU A 35 -4.93 16.62 32.64
C GLU A 35 -4.32 15.21 32.60
N ASN A 36 -5.10 14.20 32.20
CA ASN A 36 -4.67 12.81 32.10
C ASN A 36 -4.05 12.46 30.74
N LEU A 37 -4.01 13.38 29.78
CA LEU A 37 -3.40 13.12 28.48
C LEU A 37 -1.88 12.99 28.61
N SER A 38 -1.31 11.95 27.99
CA SER A 38 0.14 11.84 27.85
C SER A 38 0.66 12.97 26.97
N PRO A 39 1.78 13.63 27.32
CA PRO A 39 2.41 14.61 26.45
C PRO A 39 2.71 14.00 25.08
N ARG A 40 2.21 14.64 24.02
CA ARG A 40 2.50 14.28 22.63
C ARG A 40 3.02 15.51 21.91
N TRP A 41 4.14 15.33 21.22
CA TRP A 41 4.72 16.39 20.40
C TRP A 41 4.16 16.43 18.97
N THR A 42 3.56 15.33 18.53
CA THR A 42 2.82 15.25 17.27
C THR A 42 1.47 14.57 17.48
N THR A 43 0.43 15.16 16.91
CA THR A 43 -0.92 14.61 16.88
C THR A 43 -1.23 14.19 15.45
N PRO A 44 -1.54 12.91 15.20
CA PRO A 44 -1.95 12.46 13.87
C PRO A 44 -3.20 13.18 13.40
N ASN A 45 -3.31 13.45 12.10
CA ASN A 45 -4.49 14.07 11.50
C ASN A 45 -5.70 13.12 11.52
N ILE A 46 -5.44 11.82 11.45
CA ILE A 46 -6.45 10.75 11.49
C ILE A 46 -5.98 9.72 12.52
N PHE A 47 -6.85 9.37 13.47
CA PHE A 47 -6.57 8.34 14.47
C PHE A 47 -7.86 7.77 15.07
N SER A 48 -7.74 6.61 15.72
CA SER A 48 -8.77 6.00 16.55
C SER A 48 -8.29 5.82 17.99
N LEU A 49 -9.23 5.81 18.95
CA LEU A 49 -8.93 5.60 20.37
C LEU A 49 -9.56 4.30 20.88
N TYR A 50 -8.83 3.60 21.75
CA TYR A 50 -9.24 2.34 22.35
C TYR A 50 -8.93 2.29 23.83
N HIS A 51 -9.82 1.68 24.61
CA HIS A 51 -9.53 1.23 25.96
C HIS A 51 -8.94 -0.19 25.93
N LEU A 52 -8.00 -0.47 26.83
CA LEU A 52 -7.34 -1.76 26.97
C LEU A 52 -7.38 -2.24 28.42
N ASP A 53 -7.78 -3.50 28.63
CA ASP A 53 -7.53 -4.20 29.88
C ASP A 53 -6.06 -4.68 29.94
N LEU A 54 -5.17 -3.77 30.35
CA LEU A 54 -3.72 -3.95 30.29
C LEU A 54 -3.24 -5.11 31.17
N GLU A 55 -3.88 -5.34 32.31
CA GLU A 55 -3.48 -6.40 33.24
C GLU A 55 -3.85 -7.79 32.71
N LYS A 56 -5.00 -7.95 32.06
CA LYS A 56 -5.37 -9.22 31.42
C LYS A 56 -4.47 -9.55 30.24
N ILE A 57 -4.21 -8.59 29.35
CA ILE A 57 -3.32 -8.86 28.20
C ILE A 57 -1.90 -9.21 28.68
N LYS A 58 -1.37 -8.52 29.70
CA LYS A 58 -0.08 -8.87 30.32
C LYS A 58 -0.06 -10.28 30.88
N ALA A 59 -1.14 -10.71 31.54
CA ALA A 59 -1.23 -12.05 32.12
C ALA A 59 -1.16 -13.16 31.05
N ASP A 60 -1.74 -12.93 29.88
CA ASP A 60 -1.67 -13.87 28.76
C ASP A 60 -0.34 -13.80 28.01
N LEU A 61 0.23 -12.61 27.86
CA LEU A 61 1.56 -12.43 27.26
C LEU A 61 2.68 -13.11 28.06
N LYS A 62 2.54 -13.27 29.38
CA LYS A 62 3.47 -14.06 30.21
C LYS A 62 3.56 -15.53 29.79
N LYS A 63 2.61 -16.03 29.01
CA LYS A 63 2.57 -17.40 28.48
C LYS A 63 3.17 -17.49 27.06
N ALA A 64 3.67 -16.38 26.51
CA ALA A 64 4.20 -16.35 25.17
C ALA A 64 5.39 -17.32 25.03
N PRO A 65 5.38 -18.18 24.02
CA PRO A 65 6.55 -19.00 23.74
C PRO A 65 7.70 -18.13 23.24
N GLN A 66 8.94 -18.56 23.45
CA GLN A 66 10.11 -17.89 22.90
C GLN A 66 10.09 -17.93 21.37
N ARG A 67 10.56 -16.87 20.72
CA ARG A 67 10.83 -16.86 19.29
C ARG A 67 11.70 -18.06 18.89
N PHE A 68 11.43 -18.63 17.71
CA PHE A 68 12.09 -19.83 17.17
C PHE A 68 11.85 -21.14 17.93
N SER A 69 10.97 -21.16 18.93
CA SER A 69 10.57 -22.42 19.60
C SER A 69 9.69 -23.33 18.74
N GLY A 70 9.17 -22.84 17.60
CA GLY A 70 8.18 -23.54 16.78
C GLY A 70 6.78 -23.61 17.38
N ASN A 71 6.56 -22.98 18.54
CA ASN A 71 5.27 -22.96 19.22
C ASN A 71 4.45 -21.73 18.79
N GLU A 72 3.29 -21.99 18.19
CA GLU A 72 2.33 -20.98 17.69
C GLU A 72 1.02 -20.96 18.49
N SER A 73 1.03 -21.50 19.72
CA SER A 73 -0.18 -21.70 20.52
C SER A 73 -0.79 -20.41 21.08
N LEU A 74 0.01 -19.36 21.29
CA LEU A 74 -0.51 -18.10 21.81
C LEU A 74 -1.02 -17.21 20.68
N VAL A 75 -2.32 -16.93 20.72
CA VAL A 75 -2.98 -15.99 19.80
C VAL A 75 -3.61 -14.85 20.59
N ILE A 76 -3.27 -13.61 20.23
CA ILE A 76 -3.76 -12.39 20.88
C ILE A 76 -4.45 -11.49 19.84
N LYS A 77 -5.54 -10.84 20.26
CA LYS A 77 -6.29 -9.90 19.44
C LYS A 77 -5.72 -8.48 19.54
N PHE A 78 -5.54 -7.83 18.39
CA PHE A 78 -5.15 -6.42 18.30
C PHE A 78 -6.06 -5.64 17.33
N PRO A 79 -6.42 -4.39 17.65
CA PRO A 79 -7.05 -3.47 16.71
C PRO A 79 -6.06 -2.98 15.65
N ASP A 80 -6.55 -2.80 14.43
CA ASP A 80 -5.82 -2.12 13.35
C ASP A 80 -6.27 -0.65 13.19
N ALA A 81 -5.56 0.09 12.35
CA ALA A 81 -5.86 1.50 12.07
C ALA A 81 -7.16 1.70 11.28
N ASP A 82 -7.67 0.66 10.62
CA ASP A 82 -8.91 0.68 9.85
C ASP A 82 -10.14 0.33 10.72
N GLY A 83 -9.92 -0.05 11.98
CA GLY A 83 -10.96 -0.31 12.98
C GLY A 83 -11.35 -1.78 13.14
N ASN A 84 -10.64 -2.71 12.50
CA ASN A 84 -10.86 -4.15 12.63
C ASN A 84 -10.06 -4.71 13.81
N ILE A 85 -10.52 -5.84 14.36
CA ILE A 85 -9.78 -6.62 15.36
C ILE A 85 -9.21 -7.86 14.66
N ARG A 86 -7.89 -8.04 14.71
CA ARG A 86 -7.16 -9.12 14.05
C ARG A 86 -6.51 -10.06 15.06
N ASP A 87 -6.40 -11.33 14.67
CA ASP A 87 -5.75 -12.38 15.45
C ASP A 87 -4.28 -12.52 15.05
N TYR A 88 -3.38 -12.38 16.02
CA TYR A 88 -1.94 -12.54 15.82
C TYR A 88 -1.40 -13.72 16.62
N ILE A 89 -0.62 -14.58 15.97
CA ILE A 89 0.22 -15.56 16.64
C ILE A 89 1.39 -14.78 17.27
N VAL A 90 1.61 -14.92 18.57
CA VAL A 90 2.55 -14.08 19.33
C VAL A 90 3.66 -14.92 19.95
N GLN A 91 4.90 -14.42 19.84
CA GLN A 91 6.08 -14.99 20.48
C GLN A 91 6.86 -13.90 21.23
N GLU A 92 7.50 -14.28 22.34
CA GLU A 92 8.44 -13.41 23.05
C GLU A 92 9.70 -13.24 22.22
N ALA A 93 10.10 -12.00 22.03
CA ALA A 93 11.24 -11.61 21.21
C ALA A 93 11.93 -10.43 21.89
N SER A 94 12.61 -10.73 22.99
CA SER A 94 13.22 -9.73 23.86
C SER A 94 14.26 -8.89 23.11
N VAL A 95 14.36 -7.63 23.51
CA VAL A 95 15.41 -6.69 23.09
C VAL A 95 16.50 -6.54 24.15
N MET A 96 16.51 -7.42 25.16
CA MET A 96 17.48 -7.45 26.25
C MET A 96 18.01 -8.87 26.43
N GLU A 97 19.31 -9.01 26.70
CA GLU A 97 19.86 -10.30 27.15
C GLU A 97 19.23 -10.71 28.48
N SER A 98 19.21 -12.02 28.76
CA SER A 98 18.50 -12.59 29.92
C SER A 98 18.87 -11.92 31.25
N GLN A 99 20.15 -11.65 31.50
CA GLN A 99 20.61 -10.99 32.72
C GLN A 99 20.11 -9.55 32.87
N LEU A 100 19.94 -8.82 31.76
CA LEU A 100 19.37 -7.49 31.78
C LEU A 100 17.84 -7.59 31.95
N GLN A 101 17.21 -8.54 31.26
CA GLN A 101 15.77 -8.83 31.36
C GLN A 101 15.37 -9.17 32.80
N ASP A 102 16.20 -9.89 33.55
CA ASP A 102 15.99 -10.23 34.96
C ASP A 102 15.99 -8.99 35.87
N LYS A 103 16.74 -7.94 35.51
CA LYS A 103 16.74 -6.66 36.23
C LYS A 103 15.52 -5.79 35.92
N PHE A 104 14.91 -5.99 34.75
CA PHE A 104 13.72 -5.26 34.29
C PHE A 104 12.61 -6.23 33.85
N PRO A 105 12.09 -7.08 34.76
CA PRO A 105 11.21 -8.19 34.40
C PRO A 105 9.87 -7.75 33.78
N ASP A 106 9.42 -6.53 34.08
CA ASP A 106 8.17 -5.95 33.59
C ASP A 106 8.27 -5.23 32.24
N MET A 107 9.47 -5.16 31.65
CA MET A 107 9.71 -4.60 30.31
C MET A 107 9.92 -5.74 29.32
N ARG A 108 8.92 -6.03 28.49
CA ARG A 108 8.94 -7.19 27.59
C ARG A 108 8.69 -6.77 26.15
N ALA A 109 9.25 -7.52 25.20
CA ALA A 109 9.10 -7.29 23.78
C ALA A 109 8.68 -8.58 23.07
N TYR A 110 7.86 -8.44 22.05
CA TYR A 110 7.17 -9.53 21.37
C TYR A 110 7.13 -9.27 19.87
N THR A 111 6.97 -10.36 19.12
CA THR A 111 6.67 -10.33 17.70
C THR A 111 5.42 -11.15 17.42
N GLY A 112 4.76 -10.90 16.31
CA GLY A 112 3.70 -11.75 15.84
C GLY A 112 3.36 -11.55 14.38
N TRP A 113 2.55 -12.46 13.86
CA TRP A 113 2.02 -12.41 12.49
C TRP A 113 0.55 -12.77 12.48
N GLN A 114 -0.19 -12.15 11.55
CA GLN A 114 -1.62 -12.31 11.48
C GLN A 114 -1.95 -13.74 11.05
N LYS A 115 -2.92 -14.36 11.74
CA LYS A 115 -3.40 -15.69 11.38
C LYS A 115 -3.97 -15.68 9.96
N ASN A 116 -3.54 -16.64 9.13
CA ASN A 116 -3.87 -16.76 7.70
C ASN A 116 -3.34 -15.64 6.79
N HIS A 117 -2.65 -14.63 7.33
CA HIS A 117 -2.06 -13.52 6.60
C HIS A 117 -0.66 -13.23 7.15
N PRO A 118 0.29 -14.19 7.05
CA PRO A 118 1.60 -14.09 7.67
C PRO A 118 2.45 -12.91 7.17
N GLU A 119 2.11 -12.33 6.01
CA GLU A 119 2.70 -11.10 5.48
C GLU A 119 2.45 -9.87 6.34
N ASN A 120 1.39 -9.90 7.15
CA ASN A 120 1.07 -8.86 8.12
C ASN A 120 1.67 -9.20 9.47
N THR A 121 2.61 -8.39 9.94
CA THR A 121 3.36 -8.63 11.18
C THR A 121 3.17 -7.50 12.19
N ILE A 122 3.43 -7.81 13.45
CA ILE A 122 3.48 -6.82 14.54
C ILE A 122 4.76 -7.00 15.33
N ARG A 123 5.32 -5.88 15.78
CA ARG A 123 6.38 -5.83 16.77
C ARG A 123 5.90 -4.94 17.91
N PHE A 124 5.90 -5.43 19.14
CA PHE A 124 5.36 -4.65 20.25
C PHE A 124 6.09 -4.87 21.57
N SER A 125 6.08 -3.85 22.40
CA SER A 125 6.63 -3.88 23.75
C SER A 125 5.57 -3.56 24.79
N VAL A 126 5.73 -4.12 25.98
CA VAL A 126 4.95 -3.77 27.16
C VAL A 126 5.91 -3.31 28.25
N THR A 127 5.75 -2.09 28.74
CA THR A 127 6.54 -1.54 29.85
C THR A 127 5.66 -0.86 30.91
N PRO A 128 6.14 -0.69 32.15
CA PRO A 128 5.39 0.01 33.19
C PRO A 128 5.12 1.49 32.88
N PHE A 129 5.90 2.12 31.99
CA PHE A 129 5.87 3.56 31.75
C PHE A 129 5.24 3.94 30.40
N THR A 130 5.33 3.07 29.40
CA THR A 130 4.74 3.29 28.07
C THR A 130 3.47 2.47 27.84
N GLY A 131 3.12 1.55 28.75
CA GLY A 131 2.01 0.62 28.54
C GLY A 131 2.35 -0.35 27.42
N ILE A 132 1.43 -0.56 26.47
CA ILE A 132 1.70 -1.31 25.24
C ILE A 132 1.97 -0.35 24.08
N SER A 133 3.08 -0.57 23.39
CA SER A 133 3.45 0.16 22.16
C SER A 133 3.62 -0.85 21.03
N VAL A 134 2.88 -0.68 19.94
CA VAL A 134 2.85 -1.61 18.80
C VAL A 134 3.26 -0.87 17.53
N MET A 135 4.05 -1.55 16.70
CA MET A 135 4.28 -1.24 15.31
C MET A 135 3.65 -2.35 14.46
N TYR A 136 2.73 -1.96 13.58
CA TYR A 136 2.07 -2.86 12.64
C TYR A 136 2.72 -2.73 11.28
N PHE A 137 2.90 -3.86 10.61
CA PHE A 137 3.22 -3.96 9.20
C PHE A 137 2.05 -4.66 8.51
N ASP A 138 1.19 -3.90 7.84
CA ASP A 138 0.18 -4.44 6.92
C ASP A 138 0.83 -4.51 5.53
N ASN A 139 1.41 -5.67 5.19
CA ASN A 139 2.52 -5.77 4.24
C ASN A 139 3.68 -4.85 4.64
N TRP A 140 3.82 -3.70 3.98
CA TRP A 140 4.81 -2.66 4.28
C TRP A 140 4.18 -1.32 4.66
N GLU A 141 2.84 -1.23 4.73
CA GLU A 141 2.18 -0.08 5.33
C GLU A 141 2.34 -0.13 6.84
N VAL A 142 2.76 0.99 7.43
CA VAL A 142 3.05 1.07 8.87
C VAL A 142 1.99 1.87 9.62
N SER A 143 1.53 1.27 10.71
CA SER A 143 0.67 1.90 11.71
C SER A 143 1.26 1.73 13.11
N TYR A 144 0.84 2.59 14.03
CA TYR A 144 1.28 2.58 15.42
C TYR A 144 0.10 2.50 16.37
N LEU A 145 0.33 1.84 17.50
CA LEU A 145 -0.50 1.95 18.69
C LEU A 145 0.38 2.40 19.85
N ASP A 146 -0.02 3.46 20.53
CA ASP A 146 0.70 4.01 21.70
C ASP A 146 -0.25 4.44 22.81
N SER A 147 0.27 4.60 24.03
CA SER A 147 -0.48 5.18 25.13
C SER A 147 -0.98 6.59 24.79
N TYR A 148 -2.24 6.86 25.09
CA TYR A 148 -2.88 8.17 24.93
C TYR A 148 -3.03 8.91 26.27
N THR A 149 -3.20 8.16 27.37
CA THR A 149 -3.34 8.71 28.73
C THR A 149 -2.19 8.28 29.64
N LYS A 150 -1.88 9.11 30.65
CA LYS A 150 -0.79 8.89 31.62
C LYS A 150 -1.03 7.66 32.50
N ASP A 151 -2.29 7.35 32.77
CA ASP A 151 -2.73 6.17 33.52
C ASP A 151 -2.71 4.86 32.70
N LEU A 152 -2.31 4.93 31.43
CA LEU A 152 -2.23 3.78 30.51
C LEU A 152 -3.57 3.08 30.26
N SER A 153 -4.70 3.77 30.48
CA SER A 153 -6.04 3.23 30.27
C SER A 153 -6.51 3.34 28.81
N SER A 154 -6.03 4.34 28.07
CA SER A 154 -6.45 4.62 26.70
C SER A 154 -5.26 4.65 25.76
N PHE A 155 -5.46 4.14 24.54
CA PHE A 155 -4.45 3.99 23.51
C PHE A 155 -4.94 4.63 22.20
N ILE A 156 -3.99 5.18 21.44
CA ILE A 156 -4.22 5.83 20.15
C ILE A 156 -3.62 4.98 19.03
N ILE A 157 -4.38 4.80 17.95
CA ILE A 157 -3.95 4.07 16.75
C ILE A 157 -4.01 4.99 15.54
N TYR A 158 -2.95 5.00 14.73
CA TYR A 158 -2.85 5.85 13.55
C TYR A 158 -1.87 5.27 12.52
N LYS A 159 -2.05 5.63 11.24
CA LYS A 159 -1.08 5.29 10.19
C LYS A 159 0.06 6.32 10.19
N ARG A 160 1.28 5.89 9.87
CA ARG A 160 2.44 6.81 9.79
C ARG A 160 2.19 7.97 8.82
N LYS A 161 1.53 7.70 7.69
CA LYS A 161 1.17 8.72 6.68
C LYS A 161 0.26 9.84 7.20
N ASP A 162 -0.45 9.62 8.31
CA ASP A 162 -1.36 10.60 8.89
C ASP A 162 -0.65 11.55 9.87
N LEU A 163 0.64 11.33 10.14
CA LEU A 163 1.44 12.25 10.94
C LEU A 163 1.69 13.57 10.19
N PRO A 164 1.62 14.70 10.90
CA PRO A 164 1.97 15.99 10.33
C PRO A 164 3.47 16.04 10.00
N LYS A 165 3.86 17.08 9.27
CA LYS A 165 5.27 17.40 9.06
C LYS A 165 5.99 17.58 10.39
N ASN A 166 7.14 16.94 10.54
CA ASN A 166 8.02 17.21 11.65
C ASN A 166 8.88 18.44 11.30
N ASP A 167 8.52 19.61 11.85
CA ASP A 167 9.23 20.88 11.59
C ASP A 167 10.55 21.03 12.37
N ARG A 168 11.05 19.95 12.98
CA ARG A 168 12.27 19.98 13.77
C ARG A 168 13.48 19.78 12.87
N LEU A 169 14.51 20.58 13.11
CA LEU A 169 15.77 20.54 12.39
C LEU A 169 16.41 19.15 12.59
N PHE A 170 16.26 18.29 11.59
CA PHE A 170 17.08 17.12 11.41
C PHE A 170 18.34 17.55 10.68
N GLU A 171 19.47 17.34 11.34
CA GLU A 171 20.80 17.39 10.76
C GLU A 171 21.43 16.03 11.03
N CYS A 172 21.74 15.31 9.95
CA CYS A 172 22.50 14.08 9.99
C CYS A 172 23.80 14.29 9.22
N HIS A 173 24.85 13.69 9.75
CA HIS A 173 26.18 13.62 9.18
C HIS A 173 26.67 12.17 9.20
N VAL A 174 27.69 11.85 8.40
CA VAL A 174 28.30 10.51 8.35
C VAL A 174 29.81 10.65 8.32
N GLU A 175 30.52 9.85 9.12
CA GLU A 175 31.99 9.77 9.06
C GLU A 175 32.43 8.65 8.10
N SER A 176 33.21 9.02 7.09
CA SER A 176 33.66 8.16 5.98
C SER A 176 34.83 7.24 6.35
N ASP A 177 34.80 6.60 7.51
CA ASP A 177 36.00 5.91 8.02
C ASP A 177 36.23 4.51 7.44
N LEU A 178 35.36 4.01 6.56
CA LEU A 178 35.53 2.72 5.88
C LEU A 178 35.02 2.75 4.43
N ASP A 179 35.62 3.61 3.60
CA ASP A 179 35.34 3.73 2.16
C ASP A 179 35.91 2.55 1.31
N GLN A 180 35.85 1.32 1.83
CA GLN A 180 36.37 0.13 1.15
C GLN A 180 35.28 -0.69 0.44
N LEU A 181 34.00 -0.41 0.64
CA LEU A 181 32.92 -1.06 -0.11
C LEU A 181 32.58 -0.26 -1.36
N LYS A 182 33.47 -0.33 -2.35
CA LYS A 182 33.07 0.00 -3.72
C LYS A 182 31.98 -0.98 -4.15
N ASN A 183 30.77 -0.46 -4.33
CA ASN A 183 29.70 -1.16 -5.00
C ASN A 183 30.15 -1.37 -6.46
N ASN A 184 30.54 -2.59 -6.84
CA ASN A 184 31.02 -2.92 -8.19
C ASN A 184 29.87 -2.99 -9.21
N GLY A 185 28.93 -2.02 -9.16
CA GLY A 185 27.94 -1.71 -10.19
C GLY A 185 27.32 -2.92 -10.91
N SER A 186 27.09 -4.02 -10.20
CA SER A 186 26.79 -5.28 -10.87
C SER A 186 25.32 -5.29 -11.22
N THR A 187 25.03 -5.25 -12.52
CA THR A 187 23.72 -5.41 -13.16
C THR A 187 23.16 -6.83 -13.03
N ASN A 188 23.46 -7.53 -11.93
CA ASN A 188 23.22 -8.97 -11.85
C ASN A 188 21.89 -9.28 -11.18
N LYS A 189 21.09 -10.11 -11.87
CA LYS A 189 20.07 -11.00 -11.31
C LYS A 189 20.69 -11.75 -10.14
N ALA A 190 20.23 -11.52 -8.91
CA ALA A 190 20.79 -12.25 -7.79
C ALA A 190 19.85 -12.33 -6.57
N PRO A 191 19.92 -13.46 -5.84
CA PRO A 191 19.62 -13.48 -4.41
C PRO A 191 20.30 -12.30 -3.72
N LEU A 192 19.55 -11.53 -2.94
CA LEU A 192 20.07 -10.41 -2.16
C LEU A 192 20.24 -10.87 -0.72
N VAL A 193 19.19 -10.79 0.09
CA VAL A 193 19.14 -11.40 1.42
C VAL A 193 18.83 -12.87 1.21
N SER A 194 19.82 -13.75 1.41
CA SER A 194 19.82 -15.04 0.70
C SER A 194 20.40 -16.24 1.43
N ASP A 195 20.88 -16.08 2.66
CA ASP A 195 21.67 -17.10 3.34
C ASP A 195 20.88 -17.96 4.35
N GLY A 196 19.56 -17.76 4.46
CA GLY A 196 18.75 -18.52 5.40
C GLY A 196 19.05 -18.23 6.87
N GLN A 197 19.74 -17.11 7.18
CA GLN A 197 20.17 -16.79 8.54
C GLN A 197 19.41 -15.60 9.13
N PHE A 198 18.96 -15.78 10.37
CA PHE A 198 18.56 -14.69 11.25
C PHE A 198 19.72 -14.31 12.16
N ARG A 199 20.06 -13.02 12.21
CA ARG A 199 21.24 -12.48 12.88
C ARG A 199 20.85 -11.72 14.13
N THR A 200 21.50 -12.04 15.25
CA THR A 200 21.38 -11.30 16.51
C THR A 200 22.70 -10.60 16.80
N TYR A 201 22.64 -9.28 16.92
CA TYR A 201 23.75 -8.42 17.32
C TYR A 201 23.57 -7.96 18.77
N ARG A 202 24.63 -8.05 19.56
CA ARG A 202 24.68 -7.50 20.92
C ARG A 202 24.86 -5.99 20.84
N LEU A 203 23.89 -5.25 21.36
CA LEU A 203 23.87 -3.80 21.36
C LEU A 203 24.29 -3.26 22.72
N ALA A 204 25.26 -2.36 22.73
CA ALA A 204 25.56 -1.50 23.86
C ALA A 204 24.93 -0.11 23.61
N LEU A 205 23.77 0.13 24.20
CA LEU A 205 22.98 1.35 24.00
C LEU A 205 23.12 2.26 25.23
N ALA A 206 23.79 3.39 25.05
CA ALA A 206 23.95 4.40 26.08
C ALA A 206 22.84 5.46 26.04
N ALA A 207 22.62 6.10 27.18
CA ALA A 207 21.70 7.23 27.32
C ALA A 207 22.37 8.33 28.14
N THR A 208 22.45 9.55 27.59
CA THR A 208 22.97 10.71 28.34
C THR A 208 22.03 11.07 29.50
N GLY A 209 22.54 11.84 30.46
CA GLY A 209 21.78 12.39 31.57
C GLY A 209 20.59 13.22 31.11
N GLU A 210 20.71 13.95 30.00
CA GLU A 210 19.61 14.74 29.42
C GLU A 210 18.54 13.86 28.79
N TYR A 211 18.92 12.80 28.05
CA TYR A 211 17.95 11.83 27.53
C TYR A 211 17.19 11.18 28.68
N THR A 212 17.90 10.73 29.72
CA THR A 212 17.27 10.14 30.90
C THR A 212 16.35 11.13 31.60
N THR A 213 16.76 12.39 31.74
CA THR A 213 15.93 13.47 32.30
C THR A 213 14.66 13.69 31.49
N PHE A 214 14.76 13.70 30.16
CA PHE A 214 13.62 13.86 29.27
C PHE A 214 12.56 12.77 29.49
N HIS A 215 12.98 11.53 29.72
CA HIS A 215 12.08 10.40 30.00
C HIS A 215 11.60 10.31 31.46
N GLY A 216 11.99 11.25 32.33
CA GLY A 216 11.52 11.33 33.72
C GLY A 216 12.62 11.22 34.78
N GLY A 217 13.88 11.12 34.38
CA GLY A 217 15.05 11.24 35.25
C GLY A 217 15.52 9.96 35.93
N THR A 218 14.82 8.84 35.73
CA THR A 218 15.22 7.55 36.31
C THR A 218 15.74 6.58 35.25
N LEU A 219 16.62 5.68 35.70
CA LEU A 219 17.16 4.60 34.88
C LEU A 219 16.03 3.73 34.29
N GLN A 220 15.01 3.39 35.09
CA GLN A 220 13.89 2.55 34.66
C GLN A 220 13.07 3.20 33.54
N GLN A 221 12.86 4.51 33.60
CA GLN A 221 12.12 5.23 32.56
C GLN A 221 12.91 5.33 31.25
N ALA A 222 14.21 5.64 31.33
CA ALA A 222 15.08 5.64 30.16
C ALA A 222 15.15 4.24 29.51
N MET A 223 15.31 3.18 30.31
CA MET A 223 15.31 1.80 29.81
C MET A 223 13.99 1.45 29.11
N ALA A 224 12.84 1.83 29.67
CA ALA A 224 11.54 1.58 29.05
C ALA A 224 11.37 2.28 27.68
N ALA A 225 11.90 3.51 27.56
CA ALA A 225 11.92 4.23 26.29
C ALA A 225 12.84 3.54 25.28
N MET A 226 14.06 3.18 25.67
CA MET A 226 15.02 2.45 24.84
C MET A 226 14.46 1.10 24.36
N VAL A 227 13.78 0.35 25.23
CA VAL A 227 13.09 -0.91 24.86
C VAL A 227 12.03 -0.66 23.79
N THR A 228 11.24 0.40 23.93
CA THR A 228 10.17 0.75 22.97
C THR A 228 10.76 1.12 21.61
N THR A 229 11.78 1.98 21.60
CA THR A 229 12.50 2.39 20.38
C THR A 229 13.14 1.18 19.69
N MET A 230 13.94 0.39 20.41
CA MET A 230 14.63 -0.75 19.81
C MET A 230 13.68 -1.84 19.34
N ASN A 231 12.52 -2.00 19.98
CA ASN A 231 11.49 -2.90 19.50
C ASN A 231 10.96 -2.47 18.12
N ARG A 232 10.76 -1.17 17.86
CA ARG A 232 10.34 -0.65 16.55
C ARG A 232 11.43 -0.78 15.50
N VAL A 233 12.65 -0.35 15.85
CA VAL A 233 13.81 -0.45 14.97
C VAL A 233 14.03 -1.90 14.54
N ASN A 234 14.05 -2.85 15.49
CA ASN A 234 14.19 -4.27 15.17
C ASN A 234 13.10 -4.75 14.21
N GLY A 235 11.85 -4.28 14.33
CA GLY A 235 10.79 -4.65 13.38
C GLY A 235 11.15 -4.38 11.91
N ILE A 236 11.83 -3.26 11.63
CA ILE A 236 12.26 -2.89 10.27
C ILE A 236 13.44 -3.74 9.82
N TYR A 237 14.45 -3.89 10.68
CA TYR A 237 15.68 -4.62 10.34
C TYR A 237 15.43 -6.13 10.17
N GLU A 238 14.54 -6.70 10.99
CA GLU A 238 14.07 -8.07 10.87
C GLU A 238 13.34 -8.29 9.53
N LYS A 239 12.45 -7.35 9.15
CA LYS A 239 11.68 -7.41 7.90
C LYS A 239 12.50 -7.08 6.64
N THR A 240 13.63 -6.40 6.78
CA THR A 240 14.47 -6.00 5.64
C THR A 240 15.62 -6.97 5.42
N ILE A 241 16.46 -7.21 6.44
CA ILE A 241 17.75 -7.92 6.31
C ILE A 241 17.90 -9.08 7.31
N SER A 242 16.81 -9.54 7.94
CA SER A 242 16.84 -10.63 8.93
C SER A 242 17.81 -10.37 10.10
N ALA A 243 17.89 -9.13 10.58
CA ALA A 243 18.74 -8.75 11.70
C ALA A 243 17.95 -8.18 12.88
N THR A 244 18.35 -8.52 14.10
CA THR A 244 17.85 -7.93 15.34
C THR A 244 19.01 -7.50 16.24
N MET A 245 18.80 -6.44 17.01
CA MET A 245 19.71 -6.00 18.07
C MET A 245 19.13 -6.31 19.45
N VAL A 246 19.97 -6.80 20.36
CA VAL A 246 19.62 -7.14 21.74
C VAL A 246 20.58 -6.45 22.70
N MET A 247 20.06 -5.65 23.63
CA MET A 247 20.86 -4.93 24.62
C MET A 247 21.60 -5.88 25.55
N VAL A 248 22.90 -5.65 25.72
CA VAL A 248 23.80 -6.51 26.52
C VAL A 248 23.41 -6.61 27.99
N ALA A 249 23.78 -7.70 28.65
CA ALA A 249 23.47 -8.02 30.04
C ALA A 249 23.68 -6.87 31.05
N ASN A 250 24.73 -6.07 30.86
CA ASN A 250 25.12 -4.95 31.72
C ASN A 250 24.80 -3.57 31.12
N ASN A 251 23.90 -3.48 30.13
CA ASN A 251 23.56 -2.21 29.45
C ASN A 251 23.05 -1.13 30.41
N ASN A 252 22.46 -1.51 31.55
CA ASN A 252 22.03 -0.58 32.59
C ASN A 252 23.16 0.32 33.13
N LEU A 253 24.43 -0.05 32.92
CA LEU A 253 25.60 0.76 33.31
C LEU A 253 25.88 1.92 32.35
N LEU A 254 25.30 1.90 31.15
CA LEU A 254 25.42 2.96 30.14
C LEU A 254 24.27 3.99 30.19
N ILE A 255 23.37 3.87 31.17
CA ILE A 255 22.26 4.81 31.36
C ILE A 255 22.67 5.77 32.47
N TYR A 256 22.96 7.01 32.09
CA TYR A 256 23.37 8.05 33.01
C TYR A 256 22.15 8.88 33.44
N THR A 257 22.04 9.18 34.74
CA THR A 257 20.91 9.94 35.30
C THR A 257 21.28 11.38 35.66
N ASN A 258 22.53 11.78 35.48
CA ASN A 258 23.03 13.12 35.82
C ASN A 258 23.89 13.68 34.69
N ALA A 259 23.37 14.69 34.01
CA ALA A 259 23.99 15.39 32.89
C ALA A 259 25.35 16.02 33.24
N SER A 260 25.58 16.40 34.51
CA SER A 260 26.85 17.02 34.92
C SER A 260 28.00 16.03 35.12
N THR A 261 27.70 14.73 35.16
CA THR A 261 28.67 13.68 35.48
C THR A 261 28.72 12.55 34.46
N ASP A 262 27.85 12.60 33.45
CA ASP A 262 27.92 11.63 32.37
C ASP A 262 29.13 11.91 31.46
N PRO A 263 29.59 10.93 30.67
CA PRO A 263 30.81 11.05 29.87
C PRO A 263 30.57 11.70 28.50
N TYR A 264 29.42 12.36 28.28
CA TYR A 264 29.00 12.82 26.97
C TYR A 264 28.87 14.35 26.89
N THR A 265 29.39 14.90 25.80
CA THR A 265 29.13 16.28 25.40
C THR A 265 27.80 16.35 24.66
N ASN A 266 26.68 16.17 25.39
CA ASN A 266 25.34 16.10 24.81
C ASN A 266 25.04 17.32 23.91
N GLY A 267 24.43 17.07 22.75
CA GLY A 267 24.16 18.09 21.74
C GLY A 267 25.30 18.32 20.74
N ASN A 268 26.45 17.66 20.90
CA ASN A 268 27.54 17.69 19.94
C ASN A 268 27.82 16.28 19.37
N PRO A 269 27.17 15.90 18.25
CA PRO A 269 27.28 14.54 17.71
C PRO A 269 28.74 14.18 17.34
N GLY A 270 29.52 15.14 16.82
CA GLY A 270 30.91 14.93 16.42
C GLY A 270 31.84 14.59 17.59
N THR A 271 31.58 15.12 18.79
CA THR A 271 32.32 14.70 19.99
C THR A 271 31.74 13.41 20.57
N MET A 272 30.41 13.33 20.67
CA MET A 272 29.69 12.20 21.27
C MET A 272 30.01 10.86 20.60
N ILE A 273 30.25 10.84 19.28
CA ILE A 273 30.53 9.61 18.56
C ILE A 273 31.83 8.94 19.03
N THR A 274 32.85 9.74 19.36
CA THR A 274 34.14 9.26 19.86
C THR A 274 34.07 8.95 21.36
N GLU A 275 33.36 9.79 22.12
CA GLU A 275 33.08 9.55 23.54
C GLU A 275 32.32 8.24 23.72
N ASN A 276 31.34 7.94 22.87
CA ASN A 276 30.57 6.71 22.96
C ASN A 276 31.42 5.47 22.73
N GLN A 277 32.31 5.50 21.74
CA GLN A 277 33.24 4.40 21.50
C GLN A 277 34.17 4.16 22.70
N THR A 278 34.69 5.23 23.30
CA THR A 278 35.58 5.16 24.46
C THR A 278 34.84 4.66 25.70
N ASN A 279 33.70 5.28 26.00
CA ASN A 279 32.89 4.96 27.17
C ASN A 279 32.36 3.52 27.12
N THR A 280 31.81 3.11 25.98
CA THR A 280 31.31 1.73 25.80
C THR A 280 32.42 0.71 25.99
N ASN A 281 33.62 0.96 25.46
CA ASN A 281 34.78 0.09 25.69
C ASN A 281 35.18 0.00 27.16
N ASN A 282 35.15 1.11 27.89
CA ASN A 282 35.55 1.16 29.30
C ASN A 282 34.52 0.48 30.22
N VAL A 283 33.23 0.66 29.95
CA VAL A 283 32.14 0.18 30.82
C VAL A 283 31.72 -1.25 30.49
N ILE A 284 31.56 -1.57 29.21
CA ILE A 284 31.06 -2.87 28.75
C ILE A 284 32.21 -3.80 28.37
N GLY A 285 33.30 -3.26 27.82
CA GLY A 285 34.40 -4.04 27.25
C GLY A 285 34.16 -4.40 25.79
N SER A 286 35.15 -4.14 24.93
CA SER A 286 35.03 -4.33 23.46
C SER A 286 34.61 -5.75 23.04
N ALA A 287 34.94 -6.79 23.79
CA ALA A 287 34.53 -8.16 23.45
C ALA A 287 33.03 -8.45 23.68
N ASN A 288 32.35 -7.61 24.46
CA ASN A 288 31.03 -7.92 25.02
C ASN A 288 29.86 -7.29 24.24
N TYR A 289 30.13 -6.57 23.15
CA TYR A 289 29.11 -5.99 22.29
C TYR A 289 29.55 -6.01 20.82
N ASP A 290 28.60 -5.89 19.90
CA ASP A 290 28.79 -6.02 18.44
C ASP A 290 28.51 -4.69 17.72
N ILE A 291 27.59 -3.91 18.28
CA ILE A 291 27.24 -2.55 17.88
C ILE A 291 27.03 -1.71 19.15
N GLY A 292 27.47 -0.46 19.15
CA GLY A 292 27.20 0.49 20.21
C GLY A 292 26.64 1.79 19.65
N HIS A 293 25.78 2.43 20.44
CA HIS A 293 25.07 3.64 20.04
C HIS A 293 24.73 4.46 21.30
N VAL A 294 24.64 5.78 21.20
CA VAL A 294 24.20 6.65 22.30
C VAL A 294 22.98 7.47 21.92
N PHE A 295 22.02 7.53 22.84
CA PHE A 295 20.88 8.44 22.78
C PHE A 295 21.10 9.69 23.62
N GLY A 296 20.93 10.85 23.00
CA GLY A 296 20.99 12.16 23.63
C GLY A 296 19.79 13.03 23.31
N THR A 297 19.87 14.30 23.70
CA THR A 297 18.90 15.33 23.30
C THR A 297 19.58 16.41 22.46
N ASN A 298 18.87 16.91 21.45
CA ASN A 298 19.33 17.97 20.55
C ASN A 298 20.68 17.72 19.85
N SER A 299 21.13 16.47 19.72
CA SER A 299 22.40 16.14 19.07
C SER A 299 22.30 15.88 17.57
N GLY A 300 21.10 15.78 16.99
CA GLY A 300 20.95 15.32 15.61
C GLY A 300 21.37 13.86 15.45
N GLY A 301 21.84 13.48 14.27
CA GLY A 301 22.32 12.14 13.95
C GLY A 301 23.76 12.13 13.45
N LEU A 302 24.57 11.19 13.92
CA LEU A 302 25.88 10.91 13.34
C LEU A 302 26.28 9.46 13.59
N ALA A 303 26.68 8.77 12.54
CA ALA A 303 27.16 7.39 12.62
C ALA A 303 28.39 7.15 11.74
N GLY A 304 29.21 6.19 12.17
CA GLY A 304 30.26 5.64 11.34
C GLY A 304 29.67 4.69 10.31
N LEU A 305 30.15 4.77 9.07
CA LEU A 305 29.63 3.94 7.97
C LEU A 305 30.14 2.48 8.05
N GLY A 306 29.22 1.53 8.16
CA GLY A 306 29.50 0.09 8.13
C GLY A 306 30.41 -0.35 9.27
N VAL A 307 30.24 0.21 10.47
CA VAL A 307 31.14 -0.04 11.61
C VAL A 307 30.74 -1.22 12.49
N VAL A 308 29.57 -1.84 12.26
CA VAL A 308 29.14 -3.04 13.00
C VAL A 308 30.25 -4.11 12.99
N CYS A 309 30.53 -4.66 14.18
CA CYS A 309 31.59 -5.64 14.41
C CYS A 309 33.04 -5.18 14.13
N VAL A 310 33.27 -3.92 13.74
CA VAL A 310 34.61 -3.39 13.50
C VAL A 310 35.23 -2.91 14.81
N ALA A 311 36.34 -3.54 15.22
CA ALA A 311 37.08 -3.15 16.41
C ALA A 311 37.40 -1.65 16.40
N ASN A 312 37.27 -1.00 17.57
CA ASN A 312 37.48 0.43 17.79
C ASN A 312 36.54 1.39 17.02
N ASN A 313 35.57 0.87 16.25
CA ASN A 313 34.60 1.70 15.54
C ASN A 313 33.15 1.29 15.78
N LYS A 314 32.89 0.06 16.23
CA LYS A 314 31.55 -0.50 16.35
C LYS A 314 30.60 0.21 17.33
N ALA A 315 31.09 1.12 18.18
CA ALA A 315 30.27 1.98 19.03
C ALA A 315 30.13 3.43 18.52
N ARG A 316 30.51 3.70 17.27
CA ARG A 316 30.40 5.03 16.66
C ARG A 316 29.02 5.26 16.06
N GLY A 317 28.06 5.60 16.92
CA GLY A 317 26.71 5.96 16.55
C GLY A 317 26.07 6.86 17.61
N VAL A 318 25.44 7.94 17.17
CA VAL A 318 24.81 8.96 18.01
C VAL A 318 23.46 9.32 17.39
N THR A 319 22.42 9.31 18.21
CA THR A 319 21.12 9.83 17.84
C THR A 319 20.58 10.71 18.95
N GLY A 320 20.05 11.88 18.62
CA GLY A 320 19.30 12.69 19.56
C GLY A 320 18.42 13.71 18.89
N SER A 321 17.37 14.11 19.60
CA SER A 321 16.41 15.10 19.11
C SER A 321 15.89 15.93 20.27
N GLY A 322 15.16 17.02 19.98
CA GLY A 322 14.52 17.82 21.03
C GLY A 322 13.31 17.14 21.70
N ALA A 323 12.83 16.02 21.16
CA ALA A 323 11.94 15.11 21.87
C ALA A 323 12.22 13.69 21.36
N PRO A 324 13.13 12.95 22.00
CA PRO A 324 13.58 11.66 21.52
C PRO A 324 12.56 10.55 21.86
N VAL A 325 11.38 10.67 21.27
CA VAL A 325 10.24 9.77 21.52
C VAL A 325 9.39 9.60 20.28
N GLY A 326 8.86 8.39 20.13
CA GLY A 326 7.86 8.09 19.11
C GLY A 326 8.46 7.95 17.73
N ASP A 327 7.57 7.68 16.79
CA ASP A 327 7.89 7.33 15.42
C ASP A 327 8.86 8.30 14.69
N PRO A 328 8.74 9.63 14.80
CA PRO A 328 9.73 10.52 14.19
C PRO A 328 11.14 10.30 14.73
N PHE A 329 11.31 9.97 16.01
CA PHE A 329 12.62 9.65 16.57
C PHE A 329 13.09 8.24 16.16
N ASP A 330 12.21 7.25 16.31
CA ASP A 330 12.54 5.84 16.11
C ASP A 330 12.91 5.54 14.64
N ILE A 331 12.19 6.16 13.68
CA ILE A 331 12.34 5.86 12.25
C ILE A 331 13.23 6.87 11.55
N ASP A 332 12.92 8.17 11.66
CA ASP A 332 13.64 9.18 10.88
C ASP A 332 15.06 9.41 11.41
N TYR A 333 15.34 9.10 12.69
CA TYR A 333 16.68 9.21 13.27
C TYR A 333 17.29 7.85 13.60
N VAL A 334 16.74 7.10 14.56
CA VAL A 334 17.44 5.92 15.10
C VAL A 334 17.64 4.84 14.03
N ALA A 335 16.60 4.50 13.26
CA ALA A 335 16.72 3.54 12.17
C ALA A 335 17.65 4.04 11.04
N HIS A 336 17.71 5.34 10.81
CA HIS A 336 18.61 5.98 9.84
C HIS A 336 20.08 5.87 10.27
N GLU A 337 20.41 6.28 11.50
CA GLU A 337 21.79 6.26 12.01
C GLU A 337 22.31 4.83 12.18
N ILE A 338 21.46 3.91 12.63
CA ILE A 338 21.82 2.49 12.65
C ILE A 338 22.00 1.97 11.21
N GLY A 339 21.31 2.54 10.22
CA GLY A 339 21.44 2.17 8.81
C GLY A 339 22.84 2.47 8.28
N HIS A 340 23.38 3.63 8.66
CA HIS A 340 24.79 3.97 8.45
C HIS A 340 25.72 3.00 9.15
N GLN A 341 25.47 2.63 10.42
CA GLN A 341 26.30 1.63 11.11
C GLN A 341 26.30 0.26 10.41
N PHE A 342 25.18 -0.11 9.77
CA PHE A 342 25.08 -1.27 8.89
C PHE A 342 25.61 -1.02 7.46
N GLY A 343 26.03 0.19 7.11
CA GLY A 343 26.77 0.51 5.88
C GLY A 343 25.96 1.15 4.75
N ALA A 344 24.68 1.45 4.96
CA ALA A 344 23.87 2.12 3.95
C ALA A 344 24.28 3.58 3.78
N ASN A 345 24.44 4.05 2.55
CA ASN A 345 24.62 5.46 2.23
C ASN A 345 23.28 6.15 1.97
N HIS A 346 23.31 7.49 1.95
CA HIS A 346 22.15 8.30 1.60
C HIS A 346 21.65 8.04 0.18
N THR A 347 20.32 8.04 0.01
CA THR A 347 19.67 7.68 -1.27
C THR A 347 19.13 8.86 -2.07
N PHE A 348 19.12 10.07 -1.50
CA PHE A 348 18.50 11.26 -2.07
C PHE A 348 19.43 12.08 -2.98
N ARG A 349 18.85 12.92 -3.85
CA ARG A 349 19.60 13.74 -4.82
C ARG A 349 19.66 15.24 -4.56
N ALA A 350 18.73 15.80 -3.78
CA ALA A 350 18.72 17.25 -3.55
C ALA A 350 20.03 17.73 -2.89
N ALA A 351 20.31 19.02 -3.07
CA ALA A 351 21.52 19.68 -2.54
C ALA A 351 21.17 21.02 -1.86
N THR A 352 19.98 21.13 -1.27
CA THR A 352 19.47 22.34 -0.61
C THR A 352 19.15 22.09 0.87
N ASN A 353 19.34 23.09 1.74
CA ASN A 353 19.13 22.98 3.19
C ASN A 353 19.86 21.77 3.78
N SER A 354 19.22 20.93 4.60
CA SER A 354 19.87 19.75 5.21
C SER A 354 20.44 18.77 4.18
N CYS A 355 19.92 18.74 2.95
CA CYS A 355 20.48 17.92 1.88
C CYS A 355 21.83 18.44 1.34
N ALA A 356 22.15 19.72 1.51
CA ALA A 356 23.38 20.31 0.96
C ALA A 356 24.62 19.67 1.60
N GLY A 357 25.49 19.08 0.77
CA GLY A 357 26.70 18.39 1.24
C GLY A 357 26.49 16.99 1.80
N ASN A 358 25.24 16.50 1.89
CA ASN A 358 24.93 15.18 2.46
C ASN A 358 24.51 14.14 1.41
N PHE A 359 24.23 14.50 0.15
CA PHE A 359 23.93 13.49 -0.87
C PHE A 359 25.15 12.62 -1.19
N ASN A 360 24.94 11.34 -1.51
CA ASN A 360 25.99 10.43 -1.97
C ASN A 360 25.81 10.12 -3.46
N ASN A 361 26.77 10.49 -4.31
CA ASN A 361 26.65 10.30 -5.77
C ASN A 361 26.46 8.83 -6.19
N ASN A 362 27.02 7.86 -5.46
CA ASN A 362 26.95 6.45 -5.82
C ASN A 362 25.54 5.87 -5.55
N THR A 363 24.78 6.45 -4.63
CA THR A 363 23.49 5.93 -4.18
C THR A 363 22.34 6.91 -4.29
N ALA A 364 22.55 8.12 -4.82
CA ALA A 364 21.54 9.16 -5.01
C ALA A 364 20.52 8.83 -6.13
N TYR A 365 19.73 7.78 -5.91
CA TYR A 365 18.72 7.21 -6.80
C TYR A 365 17.33 7.82 -6.62
N GLU A 366 17.10 8.56 -5.53
CA GLU A 366 15.82 9.19 -5.25
C GLU A 366 15.85 10.70 -5.59
N PRO A 367 14.83 11.23 -6.31
CA PRO A 367 14.73 12.65 -6.59
C PRO A 367 14.44 13.43 -5.30
N GLY A 368 14.78 14.73 -5.31
CA GLY A 368 14.53 15.64 -4.21
C GLY A 368 15.16 15.15 -2.91
N SER A 369 14.40 15.30 -1.83
CA SER A 369 14.72 14.81 -0.50
C SER A 369 14.66 13.29 -0.35
N GLY A 370 14.16 12.56 -1.36
CA GLY A 370 13.80 11.14 -1.28
C GLY A 370 12.66 10.83 -0.31
N SER A 371 12.33 9.53 -0.20
CA SER A 371 11.21 8.99 0.58
C SER A 371 11.60 7.84 1.51
N THR A 372 12.72 7.14 1.31
CA THR A 372 13.11 5.97 2.12
C THR A 372 13.81 6.37 3.43
N ILE A 373 14.09 5.41 4.32
CA ILE A 373 14.76 5.66 5.61
C ILE A 373 16.10 6.38 5.42
N MET A 374 16.93 5.99 4.44
CA MET A 374 18.22 6.64 4.17
C MET A 374 18.11 7.92 3.34
N ALA A 375 16.88 8.41 3.13
CA ALA A 375 16.60 9.70 2.53
C ALA A 375 16.44 10.79 3.59
N TYR A 376 16.37 12.05 3.16
CA TYR A 376 16.17 13.22 4.04
C TYR A 376 14.76 13.78 3.88
N ALA A 377 13.75 12.91 3.89
CA ALA A 377 12.37 13.27 3.63
C ALA A 377 11.90 14.41 4.56
N GLY A 378 11.46 15.52 3.97
CA GLY A 378 10.84 16.63 4.71
C GLY A 378 11.76 17.77 5.14
N ILE A 379 13.08 17.65 4.96
CA ILE A 379 14.07 18.58 5.54
C ILE A 379 15.01 19.24 4.52
N CYS A 380 14.79 19.03 3.23
CA CYS A 380 15.61 19.62 2.16
C CYS A 380 15.02 20.94 1.60
N GLY A 381 13.99 21.47 2.26
CA GLY A 381 13.29 22.71 1.92
C GLY A 381 12.07 22.51 1.04
N ALA A 382 11.17 23.49 1.05
CA ALA A 382 9.84 23.39 0.41
C ALA A 382 9.90 23.07 -1.10
N SER A 383 10.94 23.51 -1.82
CA SER A 383 11.12 23.17 -3.23
C SER A 383 11.51 21.70 -3.43
N ASN A 384 12.33 21.13 -2.52
CA ASN A 384 12.94 19.82 -2.68
C ASN A 384 12.34 18.69 -1.82
N ASN A 385 11.42 18.99 -0.91
CA ASN A 385 10.75 17.99 -0.09
C ASN A 385 9.76 17.16 -0.91
N VAL A 386 10.04 15.85 -1.01
CA VAL A 386 9.18 14.86 -1.68
C VAL A 386 7.96 14.53 -0.85
N GLN A 387 8.16 14.40 0.46
CA GLN A 387 7.14 14.16 1.47
C GLN A 387 7.60 14.70 2.83
N ASN A 388 6.77 14.51 3.86
CA ASN A 388 6.97 15.12 5.17
C ASN A 388 7.92 14.35 6.10
N ASN A 389 7.87 13.02 6.08
CA ASN A 389 8.67 12.12 6.91
C ASN A 389 9.02 10.89 6.06
N SER A 390 10.07 10.13 6.36
CA SER A 390 10.44 8.96 5.54
C SER A 390 9.38 7.87 5.62
N ASP A 391 9.25 7.02 4.62
CA ASP A 391 8.49 5.77 4.75
C ASP A 391 9.41 4.74 5.42
N ALA A 392 8.86 3.85 6.27
CA ALA A 392 9.62 2.92 7.11
C ALA A 392 10.12 1.68 6.34
N TYR A 393 10.83 1.90 5.22
CA TYR A 393 11.54 0.88 4.45
C TYR A 393 12.83 1.44 3.85
N PHE A 394 13.71 0.55 3.45
CA PHE A 394 14.98 0.87 2.82
C PHE A 394 14.90 0.75 1.30
N HIS A 395 15.56 1.66 0.58
CA HIS A 395 15.78 1.53 -0.87
C HIS A 395 16.60 0.26 -1.17
N ALA A 396 16.39 -0.37 -2.33
CA ALA A 396 17.15 -1.57 -2.72
C ALA A 396 18.68 -1.39 -2.64
N ALA A 397 19.16 -0.18 -2.92
CA ALA A 397 20.57 0.19 -2.78
C ALA A 397 21.08 0.06 -1.33
N SER A 398 20.31 0.57 -0.36
CA SER A 398 20.64 0.45 1.06
C SER A 398 20.62 -1.01 1.51
N VAL A 399 19.66 -1.82 1.02
CA VAL A 399 19.61 -3.26 1.32
C VAL A 399 20.87 -3.98 0.81
N ILE A 400 21.36 -3.64 -0.39
CA ILE A 400 22.62 -4.16 -0.94
C ILE A 400 23.80 -3.79 -0.06
N GLU A 401 23.95 -2.51 0.28
CA GLU A 401 25.07 -2.04 1.10
C GLU A 401 25.08 -2.68 2.49
N MET A 402 23.91 -2.76 3.13
CA MET A 402 23.77 -3.42 4.43
C MET A 402 24.10 -4.89 4.34
N TYR A 403 23.57 -5.61 3.35
CA TYR A 403 23.84 -7.03 3.21
C TYR A 403 25.33 -7.31 2.92
N ASN A 404 26.02 -6.43 2.19
CA ASN A 404 27.48 -6.53 2.02
C ASN A 404 28.22 -6.47 3.37
N VAL A 405 27.75 -5.68 4.34
CA VAL A 405 28.30 -5.66 5.70
C VAL A 405 28.04 -6.96 6.43
N LEU A 406 26.82 -7.49 6.33
CA LEU A 406 26.42 -8.77 6.95
C LEU A 406 27.19 -9.99 6.41
N GLN A 407 27.78 -9.87 5.22
CA GLN A 407 28.55 -10.94 4.56
C GLN A 407 30.07 -10.83 4.77
N ARG A 408 30.54 -9.81 5.51
CA ARG A 408 31.97 -9.68 5.82
C ARG A 408 32.46 -10.84 6.67
N SER A 409 33.73 -11.22 6.50
CA SER A 409 34.38 -12.18 7.39
C SER A 409 34.52 -11.67 8.83
N THR A 410 34.44 -10.36 9.03
CA THR A 410 34.46 -9.70 10.35
C THR A 410 33.08 -9.64 11.00
N ASP A 411 32.02 -10.10 10.33
CA ASP A 411 30.69 -10.17 10.94
C ASP A 411 30.72 -11.05 12.19
N CYS A 412 30.17 -10.52 13.28
CA CYS A 412 30.26 -11.08 14.62
C CYS A 412 28.89 -11.46 15.19
N ALA A 413 27.84 -11.41 14.38
CA ALA A 413 26.49 -11.79 14.77
C ALA A 413 26.40 -13.24 15.27
N SER A 414 25.53 -13.47 16.24
CA SER A 414 25.01 -14.80 16.48
C SER A 414 24.00 -15.15 15.39
N LYS A 415 24.21 -16.27 14.69
CA LYS A 415 23.38 -16.69 13.54
C LYS A 415 22.60 -17.94 13.89
N VAL A 416 21.30 -17.89 13.61
CA VAL A 416 20.42 -19.07 13.67
C VAL A 416 19.75 -19.23 12.31
N SER A 417 19.54 -20.46 11.88
CA SER A 417 18.77 -20.69 10.66
C SER A 417 17.32 -20.24 10.87
N ASN A 418 16.78 -19.46 9.93
CA ASN A 418 15.37 -19.07 9.93
C ASN A 418 14.47 -20.05 9.16
N ASN A 419 15.04 -21.15 8.66
CA ASN A 419 14.38 -22.14 7.81
C ASN A 419 13.61 -21.50 6.63
N ASN A 420 14.17 -20.43 6.07
CA ASN A 420 13.60 -19.70 4.97
C ASN A 420 14.43 -19.85 3.70
N SER A 421 13.78 -20.13 2.57
CA SER A 421 14.39 -20.22 1.25
C SER A 421 14.24 -18.90 0.51
N VAL A 422 15.21 -18.56 -0.32
CA VAL A 422 15.20 -17.27 -1.01
C VAL A 422 14.13 -17.26 -2.11
N PRO A 423 13.32 -16.20 -2.24
CA PRO A 423 12.42 -16.04 -3.37
C PRO A 423 13.19 -15.81 -4.67
N THR A 424 12.48 -15.80 -5.80
CA THR A 424 13.01 -15.37 -7.10
C THR A 424 12.52 -13.97 -7.46
N ALA A 425 13.29 -13.26 -8.28
CA ALA A 425 12.89 -12.00 -8.88
C ALA A 425 13.22 -12.04 -10.38
N ASP A 426 12.25 -11.70 -11.21
CA ASP A 426 12.40 -11.54 -12.65
C ASP A 426 11.74 -10.22 -13.08
N ALA A 427 12.57 -9.26 -13.49
CA ALA A 427 12.14 -7.93 -13.92
C ALA A 427 11.64 -7.93 -15.38
N GLY A 428 11.72 -9.06 -16.08
CA GLY A 428 11.32 -9.19 -17.49
C GLY A 428 12.41 -8.73 -18.47
N ALA A 429 11.99 -8.41 -19.68
CA ALA A 429 12.89 -7.97 -20.76
C ALA A 429 13.17 -6.47 -20.69
N ASP A 430 14.27 -6.02 -21.29
CA ASP A 430 14.50 -4.60 -21.55
C ASP A 430 13.58 -4.09 -22.68
N TYR A 431 13.14 -2.83 -22.61
CA TYR A 431 12.21 -2.25 -23.60
C TYR A 431 12.71 -0.93 -24.18
N SER A 432 12.39 -0.70 -25.45
CA SER A 432 12.38 0.63 -26.08
C SER A 432 10.96 1.19 -26.08
N ILE A 433 10.78 2.41 -25.58
CA ILE A 433 9.48 3.09 -25.45
C ILE A 433 9.51 4.49 -26.07
N PRO A 434 8.36 5.04 -26.52
CA PRO A 434 8.30 6.42 -26.99
C PRO A 434 8.48 7.41 -25.84
N ASN A 435 9.02 8.60 -26.15
CA ASN A 435 9.03 9.73 -25.21
C ASN A 435 7.61 10.23 -24.91
N GLY A 436 7.48 10.98 -23.81
CA GLY A 436 6.23 11.65 -23.43
C GLY A 436 5.05 10.71 -23.22
N THR A 437 5.30 9.41 -22.96
CA THR A 437 4.28 8.36 -22.88
C THR A 437 4.44 7.58 -21.57
N ALA A 438 3.34 7.34 -20.86
CA ALA A 438 3.34 6.56 -19.63
C ALA A 438 3.69 5.09 -19.89
N PHE A 439 4.26 4.43 -18.89
CA PHE A 439 4.56 2.99 -18.96
C PHE A 439 4.30 2.28 -17.64
N VAL A 440 4.21 0.96 -17.69
CA VAL A 440 4.02 0.08 -16.53
C VAL A 440 5.06 -1.01 -16.55
N LEU A 441 5.83 -1.13 -15.47
CA LEU A 441 6.76 -2.25 -15.29
C LEU A 441 6.02 -3.37 -14.59
N THR A 442 6.24 -4.61 -15.00
CA THR A 442 5.64 -5.80 -14.40
C THR A 442 6.69 -6.89 -14.31
N GLY A 443 6.96 -7.33 -13.09
CA GLY A 443 7.88 -8.42 -12.83
C GLY A 443 7.16 -9.71 -12.47
N THR A 444 7.93 -10.74 -12.17
CA THR A 444 7.43 -11.95 -11.53
C THR A 444 8.38 -12.38 -10.42
N GLY A 445 7.88 -13.21 -9.51
CA GLY A 445 8.65 -13.80 -8.43
C GLY A 445 7.91 -15.01 -7.90
N THR A 446 8.66 -15.97 -7.37
CA THR A 446 8.14 -17.19 -6.75
C THR A 446 8.87 -17.44 -5.45
N ASP A 447 8.15 -17.88 -4.43
CA ASP A 447 8.75 -18.28 -3.15
C ASP A 447 8.74 -19.81 -3.00
N PRO A 448 9.88 -20.46 -2.73
CA PRO A 448 9.93 -21.92 -2.54
C PRO A 448 9.16 -22.44 -1.31
N ASN A 449 8.89 -21.59 -0.33
CA ASN A 449 8.14 -21.94 0.87
C ASN A 449 6.64 -21.58 0.78
N GLY A 450 6.23 -20.89 -0.28
CA GLY A 450 4.86 -20.43 -0.48
C GLY A 450 4.51 -19.19 0.35
N ASP A 451 5.51 -18.46 0.84
CA ASP A 451 5.31 -17.22 1.60
C ASP A 451 4.82 -16.08 0.67
N PRO A 452 3.95 -15.16 1.16
CA PRO A 452 3.38 -14.11 0.33
C PRO A 452 4.42 -13.05 -0.09
N LEU A 453 4.54 -12.83 -1.39
CA LEU A 453 5.53 -11.91 -1.95
C LEU A 453 5.05 -10.45 -2.00
N THR A 454 6.02 -9.54 -1.84
CA THR A 454 5.85 -8.11 -2.16
C THR A 454 6.94 -7.64 -3.11
N TYR A 455 6.61 -6.67 -3.96
CA TYR A 455 7.43 -6.19 -5.06
C TYR A 455 7.73 -4.70 -4.87
N LEU A 456 9.00 -4.35 -4.98
CA LEU A 456 9.51 -2.99 -4.92
C LEU A 456 10.22 -2.66 -6.24
N TRP A 457 9.54 -1.87 -7.06
CA TRP A 457 10.10 -1.29 -8.28
C TRP A 457 10.67 0.08 -7.99
N GLU A 458 11.96 0.30 -8.23
CA GLU A 458 12.66 1.57 -7.97
C GLU A 458 13.51 1.99 -9.17
N GLN A 459 13.61 3.31 -9.42
CA GLN A 459 14.59 3.81 -10.38
C GLN A 459 16.00 3.66 -9.80
N TYR A 460 16.95 3.34 -10.66
CA TYR A 460 18.33 3.02 -10.30
C TYR A 460 19.34 3.87 -11.10
N ASP A 461 18.98 5.13 -11.39
CA ASP A 461 19.84 6.14 -12.03
C ASP A 461 20.35 7.14 -10.97
N ASN A 462 21.68 7.22 -10.78
CA ASN A 462 22.33 8.06 -9.76
C ASN A 462 23.16 9.21 -10.34
N THR A 463 23.04 9.51 -11.63
CA THR A 463 23.76 10.66 -12.23
C THR A 463 23.10 11.98 -11.83
N ASN A 464 23.85 13.08 -11.91
CA ASN A 464 23.31 14.40 -11.59
C ASN A 464 22.21 14.88 -12.54
N ASN A 465 21.19 15.53 -11.98
CA ASN A 465 20.16 16.22 -12.73
C ASN A 465 19.55 17.37 -11.91
N THR A 466 18.80 18.25 -12.58
CA THR A 466 18.03 19.32 -11.94
C THR A 466 17.03 18.74 -10.93
N GLN A 467 16.90 19.42 -9.79
CA GLN A 467 15.96 19.07 -8.72
C GLN A 467 15.04 20.27 -8.38
N PRO A 468 13.70 20.11 -8.37
CA PRO A 468 12.93 18.93 -8.77
C PRO A 468 13.20 18.49 -10.22
N PRO A 469 12.99 17.21 -10.55
CA PRO A 469 13.26 16.69 -11.90
C PRO A 469 12.41 17.37 -12.98
N VAL A 470 12.95 17.44 -14.19
CA VAL A 470 12.29 18.01 -15.38
C VAL A 470 12.22 16.98 -16.50
N SER A 471 11.21 17.05 -17.36
CA SER A 471 10.97 16.05 -18.42
C SER A 471 12.07 16.02 -19.49
N THR A 472 12.81 17.12 -19.65
CA THR A 472 13.95 17.24 -20.56
C THR A 472 15.26 16.74 -19.96
N ALA A 473 15.27 16.24 -18.72
CA ALA A 473 16.47 15.68 -18.12
C ALA A 473 16.90 14.43 -18.90
N THR A 474 18.15 14.38 -19.34
CA THR A 474 18.73 13.26 -20.10
C THR A 474 19.33 12.16 -19.21
N ALA A 475 19.47 12.43 -17.90
CA ALA A 475 20.03 11.52 -16.93
C ALA A 475 19.43 11.77 -15.52
N GLY A 476 19.79 10.94 -14.56
CA GLY A 476 19.49 11.08 -13.13
C GLY A 476 18.06 10.69 -12.72
N PRO A 477 17.76 10.74 -11.41
CA PRO A 477 16.50 10.26 -10.88
C PRO A 477 15.34 11.21 -11.23
N VAL A 478 14.29 10.64 -11.81
CA VAL A 478 13.05 11.31 -12.22
C VAL A 478 11.79 10.65 -11.62
N TYR A 479 11.91 9.46 -11.03
CA TYR A 479 10.84 8.73 -10.35
C TYR A 479 11.20 8.46 -8.88
N ARG A 480 10.37 8.97 -7.95
CA ARG A 480 10.51 8.70 -6.51
C ARG A 480 10.33 7.22 -6.16
N SER A 481 10.89 6.81 -5.03
CA SER A 481 10.56 5.51 -4.45
C SER A 481 9.16 5.50 -3.80
N ARG A 482 8.60 4.30 -3.68
CA ARG A 482 7.28 3.97 -3.11
C ARG A 482 7.42 2.67 -2.34
N ILE A 483 6.64 2.52 -1.26
CA ILE A 483 6.61 1.29 -0.45
C ILE A 483 6.42 0.02 -1.31
N PRO A 484 6.97 -1.13 -0.91
CA PRO A 484 6.68 -2.41 -1.56
C PRO A 484 5.19 -2.76 -1.48
N VAL A 485 4.66 -3.38 -2.54
CA VAL A 485 3.24 -3.76 -2.64
C VAL A 485 3.09 -5.20 -3.14
N THR A 486 1.92 -5.81 -2.94
CA THR A 486 1.63 -7.18 -3.43
C THR A 486 1.45 -7.27 -4.95
N SER A 487 1.17 -6.13 -5.60
CA SER A 487 1.11 -6.05 -7.06
C SER A 487 2.51 -6.17 -7.66
N PRO A 488 2.75 -7.08 -8.63
CA PRO A 488 4.01 -7.14 -9.34
C PRO A 488 4.20 -5.99 -10.34
N SER A 489 3.15 -5.20 -10.56
CA SER A 489 3.13 -4.09 -11.51
C SER A 489 3.20 -2.73 -10.83
N ARG A 490 4.04 -1.82 -11.36
CA ARG A 490 4.11 -0.41 -10.97
C ARG A 490 3.98 0.51 -12.19
N TYR A 491 3.09 1.50 -12.11
CA TYR A 491 2.87 2.52 -13.13
C TYR A 491 3.84 3.70 -12.96
N PHE A 492 4.32 4.24 -14.09
CA PHE A 492 5.24 5.36 -14.16
C PHE A 492 4.70 6.46 -15.12
N PRO A 493 4.25 7.62 -14.59
CA PRO A 493 4.00 7.90 -13.17
C PRO A 493 2.84 7.06 -12.63
N VAL A 494 2.56 7.18 -11.32
CA VAL A 494 1.43 6.55 -10.65
C VAL A 494 0.14 6.76 -11.45
N LEU A 495 -0.63 5.69 -11.60
CA LEU A 495 -1.80 5.65 -12.50
C LEU A 495 -2.78 6.80 -12.24
N SER A 496 -2.97 7.20 -10.98
CA SER A 496 -3.83 8.34 -10.61
C SER A 496 -3.39 9.67 -11.24
N SER A 497 -2.08 9.89 -11.44
CA SER A 497 -1.57 11.07 -12.16
C SER A 497 -1.87 10.99 -13.65
N VAL A 498 -1.74 9.80 -14.25
CA VAL A 498 -2.06 9.57 -15.67
C VAL A 498 -3.56 9.76 -15.93
N VAL A 499 -4.42 9.26 -15.02
CA VAL A 499 -5.88 9.48 -15.06
C VAL A 499 -6.22 10.96 -14.95
N ALA A 500 -5.47 11.72 -14.16
CA ALA A 500 -5.58 13.18 -14.05
C ALA A 500 -4.92 13.94 -15.23
N ASN A 501 -4.50 13.25 -16.29
CA ASN A 501 -3.81 13.81 -17.46
C ASN A 501 -2.49 14.53 -17.12
N ASN A 502 -1.81 14.09 -16.06
CA ASN A 502 -0.53 14.62 -15.62
C ASN A 502 0.57 13.55 -15.75
N LEU A 503 1.38 13.66 -16.81
CA LEU A 503 2.53 12.79 -17.04
C LEU A 503 3.83 13.31 -16.41
N VAL A 504 3.82 14.53 -15.87
CA VAL A 504 4.98 15.18 -15.25
C VAL A 504 4.69 15.65 -13.82
N PRO A 505 4.06 14.82 -12.95
CA PRO A 505 3.96 15.17 -11.54
C PRO A 505 5.37 15.37 -10.96
N LYS A 506 5.49 16.31 -10.03
CA LYS A 506 6.75 16.87 -9.53
C LYS A 506 7.87 15.86 -9.23
N TRP A 507 7.52 14.64 -8.79
CA TRP A 507 8.47 13.61 -8.35
C TRP A 507 8.41 12.30 -9.14
N GLU A 508 7.58 12.23 -10.19
CA GLU A 508 7.48 11.09 -11.09
C GLU A 508 7.34 11.62 -12.52
N VAL A 509 8.44 12.05 -13.11
CA VAL A 509 8.45 12.84 -14.35
C VAL A 509 8.71 11.96 -15.56
N THR A 510 7.70 11.82 -16.43
CA THR A 510 7.86 11.13 -17.71
C THR A 510 8.84 11.88 -18.61
N PRO A 511 9.91 11.23 -19.11
CA PRO A 511 10.86 11.89 -20.00
C PRO A 511 10.23 12.30 -21.34
N SER A 512 10.52 13.52 -21.79
CA SER A 512 10.14 14.04 -23.12
C SER A 512 11.28 14.01 -24.14
N VAL A 513 12.45 13.49 -23.74
CA VAL A 513 13.66 13.37 -24.56
C VAL A 513 14.19 11.95 -24.50
N ALA A 514 14.96 11.55 -25.50
CA ALA A 514 15.63 10.25 -25.50
C ALA A 514 16.61 10.14 -24.34
N ARG A 515 16.54 9.01 -23.62
CA ARG A 515 17.42 8.67 -22.50
C ARG A 515 17.25 7.20 -22.11
N THR A 516 18.20 6.70 -21.35
CA THR A 516 18.07 5.41 -20.68
C THR A 516 17.59 5.62 -19.24
N LEU A 517 16.69 4.75 -18.79
CA LEU A 517 16.25 4.62 -17.41
C LEU A 517 16.63 3.23 -16.92
N ASN A 518 17.23 3.16 -15.74
CA ASN A 518 17.56 1.89 -15.09
C ASN A 518 16.56 1.66 -13.94
N PHE A 519 16.06 0.44 -13.82
CA PHE A 519 15.13 0.04 -12.77
C PHE A 519 15.63 -1.19 -12.01
N SER A 520 15.22 -1.26 -10.75
CA SER A 520 15.45 -2.36 -9.82
C SER A 520 14.10 -2.94 -9.43
N LEU A 521 13.97 -4.26 -9.50
CA LEU A 521 12.90 -5.04 -8.89
C LEU A 521 13.48 -5.79 -7.69
N LEU A 522 13.04 -5.44 -6.48
CA LEU A 522 13.30 -6.21 -5.27
C LEU A 522 12.03 -6.97 -4.87
N VAL A 523 12.15 -8.28 -4.68
CA VAL A 523 11.07 -9.18 -4.24
C VAL A 523 11.37 -9.65 -2.83
N ASN A 524 10.45 -9.40 -1.89
CA ASN A 524 10.55 -9.81 -0.49
C ASN A 524 9.52 -10.90 -0.20
N ASP A 525 9.91 -11.93 0.56
CA ASP A 525 9.02 -13.02 0.98
C ASP A 525 8.19 -12.71 2.24
N ASN A 526 8.52 -11.64 2.96
CA ASN A 526 7.83 -11.19 4.17
C ASN A 526 7.77 -12.21 5.31
N LYS A 527 8.64 -13.22 5.34
CA LYS A 527 8.54 -14.26 6.37
C LYS A 527 8.86 -13.70 7.75
N ALA A 528 7.96 -13.93 8.71
CA ALA A 528 8.06 -13.40 10.07
C ALA A 528 9.28 -13.93 10.86
N SER A 529 9.82 -15.11 10.49
CA SER A 529 11.05 -15.65 11.08
C SER A 529 12.34 -15.02 10.52
N GLY A 530 12.22 -14.14 9.53
CA GLY A 530 13.32 -13.44 8.88
C GLY A 530 13.12 -13.42 7.36
N ASN A 531 13.05 -12.21 6.80
CA ASN A 531 12.88 -11.96 5.37
C ASN A 531 14.07 -12.49 4.55
N GLN A 532 13.78 -13.16 3.43
CA GLN A 532 14.71 -13.29 2.31
C GLN A 532 14.22 -12.44 1.15
N ALA A 533 15.16 -12.05 0.29
CA ALA A 533 14.87 -11.18 -0.84
C ALA A 533 15.74 -11.49 -2.05
N ALA A 534 15.18 -11.29 -3.24
CA ALA A 534 15.89 -11.39 -4.50
C ALA A 534 15.71 -10.12 -5.32
N ARG A 535 16.69 -9.83 -6.18
CA ARG A 535 16.72 -8.64 -7.01
C ARG A 535 16.96 -8.98 -8.47
N ASP A 536 16.28 -8.26 -9.35
CA ASP A 536 16.58 -8.19 -10.77
C ASP A 536 16.59 -6.73 -11.25
N ALA A 537 17.28 -6.44 -12.34
CA ALA A 537 17.39 -5.13 -12.96
C ALA A 537 16.74 -5.12 -14.34
N MET A 538 16.30 -3.94 -14.77
CA MET A 538 15.65 -3.74 -16.06
C MET A 538 16.07 -2.41 -16.66
N VAL A 539 16.27 -2.39 -17.98
CA VAL A 539 16.58 -1.18 -18.74
C VAL A 539 15.38 -0.77 -19.59
N VAL A 540 15.03 0.52 -19.50
CA VAL A 540 14.02 1.15 -20.36
C VAL A 540 14.70 2.24 -21.17
N THR A 541 14.78 2.06 -22.48
CA THR A 541 15.30 3.07 -23.41
C THR A 541 14.14 3.92 -23.94
N VAL A 542 14.11 5.19 -23.57
CA VAL A 542 13.21 6.19 -24.17
C VAL A 542 13.81 6.66 -25.48
N THR A 543 13.07 6.51 -26.59
CA THR A 543 13.53 6.93 -27.93
C THR A 543 13.09 8.35 -28.27
N ASN A 544 13.43 8.82 -29.47
CA ASN A 544 12.94 10.10 -30.00
C ASN A 544 11.53 10.00 -30.62
N ASP A 545 11.01 8.78 -30.80
CA ASP A 545 9.63 8.55 -31.23
C ASP A 545 8.66 8.95 -30.12
N GLY A 546 7.44 9.38 -30.49
CA GLY A 546 6.42 9.81 -29.53
C GLY A 546 5.96 11.26 -29.70
N PRO A 547 5.01 11.70 -28.86
CA PRO A 547 4.32 10.91 -27.85
C PRO A 547 3.20 10.03 -28.43
N PHE A 548 3.05 8.82 -27.89
CA PHE A 548 1.90 7.95 -28.16
C PHE A 548 0.72 8.38 -27.28
N THR A 549 -0.39 8.78 -27.87
CA THR A 549 -1.53 9.39 -27.15
C THR A 549 -2.87 8.90 -27.68
N VAL A 550 -3.86 8.70 -26.80
CA VAL A 550 -5.25 8.43 -27.21
C VAL A 550 -5.93 9.75 -27.55
N THR A 551 -6.55 9.81 -28.73
CA THR A 551 -7.15 11.04 -29.28
C THR A 551 -8.69 11.02 -29.26
N SER A 552 -9.31 9.86 -29.04
CA SER A 552 -10.77 9.71 -28.91
C SER A 552 -11.27 9.91 -27.47
N GLN A 553 -12.60 10.06 -27.31
CA GLN A 553 -13.26 10.28 -26.01
C GLN A 553 -12.62 11.42 -25.19
N ALA A 554 -12.32 12.53 -25.88
CA ALA A 554 -11.69 13.71 -25.31
C ALA A 554 -12.69 14.72 -24.73
N THR A 555 -13.98 14.59 -25.04
CA THR A 555 -15.03 15.51 -24.61
C THR A 555 -15.68 15.05 -23.31
N SER A 556 -15.67 15.92 -22.29
CA SER A 556 -16.35 15.68 -21.01
C SER A 556 -17.86 15.57 -21.19
N GLY A 557 -18.51 14.73 -20.38
CA GLY A 557 -19.97 14.52 -20.41
C GLY A 557 -20.47 13.62 -21.54
N THR A 558 -19.57 13.03 -22.34
CA THR A 558 -19.96 12.06 -23.38
C THR A 558 -20.66 10.86 -22.75
N SER A 559 -21.76 10.41 -23.37
CA SER A 559 -22.48 9.19 -22.99
C SER A 559 -22.65 8.29 -24.20
N TYR A 560 -22.38 7.00 -24.03
CA TYR A 560 -22.60 5.98 -25.04
C TYR A 560 -23.65 4.97 -24.57
N THR A 561 -24.37 4.38 -25.51
CA THR A 561 -25.26 3.26 -25.22
C THR A 561 -24.47 1.95 -25.20
N GLY A 562 -24.72 1.08 -24.23
CA GLY A 562 -24.15 -0.26 -24.15
C GLY A 562 -24.48 -1.11 -25.40
N ASN A 563 -23.66 -2.13 -25.68
CA ASN A 563 -23.72 -2.90 -26.93
C ASN A 563 -23.55 -2.08 -28.23
N THR A 564 -23.02 -0.86 -28.14
CA THR A 564 -22.71 -0.03 -29.31
C THR A 564 -21.24 -0.14 -29.66
N SER A 565 -20.94 -0.23 -30.96
CA SER A 565 -19.58 -0.11 -31.48
C SER A 565 -19.16 1.35 -31.51
N ILE A 566 -18.06 1.68 -30.83
CA ILE A 566 -17.49 3.04 -30.80
C ILE A 566 -16.08 3.05 -31.42
N PRO A 567 -15.68 4.16 -32.08
CA PRO A 567 -14.30 4.32 -32.53
C PRO A 567 -13.40 4.73 -31.36
N VAL A 568 -12.22 4.10 -31.30
CA VAL A 568 -11.09 4.47 -30.45
C VAL A 568 -9.91 4.82 -31.35
N THR A 569 -9.38 6.03 -31.22
CA THR A 569 -8.29 6.54 -32.06
C THR A 569 -7.10 6.97 -31.22
N TRP A 570 -5.89 6.83 -31.76
CA TRP A 570 -4.65 7.22 -31.10
C TRP A 570 -3.60 7.68 -32.11
N ASN A 571 -2.62 8.46 -31.64
CA ASN A 571 -1.43 8.80 -32.41
C ASN A 571 -0.41 7.66 -32.30
N VAL A 572 -0.12 6.98 -33.41
CA VAL A 572 0.87 5.89 -33.47
C VAL A 572 2.29 6.40 -33.17
N ALA A 573 2.60 7.64 -33.57
CA ALA A 573 3.84 8.33 -33.24
C ALA A 573 5.14 7.52 -33.47
N GLY A 574 5.24 6.78 -34.58
CA GLY A 574 6.43 6.00 -34.94
C GLY A 574 6.61 4.67 -34.19
N THR A 575 5.79 4.40 -33.17
CA THR A 575 5.92 3.23 -32.27
C THR A 575 5.77 1.87 -32.95
N ASN A 576 5.17 1.80 -34.13
CA ASN A 576 5.02 0.57 -34.92
C ASN A 576 6.22 0.23 -35.81
N THR A 577 7.29 1.05 -35.76
CA THR A 577 8.51 0.89 -36.56
C THR A 577 9.77 1.04 -35.68
N GLY A 578 10.95 1.00 -36.30
CA GLY A 578 12.22 1.24 -35.60
C GLY A 578 12.52 0.24 -34.49
N SER A 579 13.11 0.71 -33.38
CA SER A 579 13.44 -0.12 -32.22
C SER A 579 12.23 -0.43 -31.31
N ILE A 580 11.15 0.36 -31.38
CA ILE A 580 9.93 0.12 -30.58
C ILE A 580 9.07 -1.00 -31.20
N SER A 581 8.91 -0.98 -32.54
CA SER A 581 8.31 -2.04 -33.38
C SER A 581 7.02 -2.70 -32.84
N THR A 582 6.14 -1.94 -32.17
CA THR A 582 4.89 -2.46 -31.61
C THR A 582 3.85 -2.65 -32.72
N GLN A 583 3.63 -3.90 -33.12
CA GLN A 583 2.71 -4.23 -34.22
C GLN A 583 1.23 -4.16 -33.82
N ASN A 584 0.91 -4.45 -32.56
CA ASN A 584 -0.46 -4.48 -32.07
C ASN A 584 -0.61 -3.76 -30.72
N VAL A 585 -1.81 -3.27 -30.47
CA VAL A 585 -2.22 -2.69 -29.18
C VAL A 585 -3.46 -3.43 -28.65
N SER A 586 -3.67 -3.32 -27.35
CA SER A 586 -4.87 -3.76 -26.65
C SER A 586 -5.67 -2.55 -26.20
N ILE A 587 -7.00 -2.67 -26.21
CA ILE A 587 -7.93 -1.62 -25.78
C ILE A 587 -8.67 -2.14 -24.56
N ILE A 588 -8.49 -1.44 -23.44
CA ILE A 588 -8.97 -1.87 -22.12
C ILE A 588 -9.84 -0.77 -21.53
N LEU A 589 -11.00 -1.16 -21.01
CA LEU A 589 -11.97 -0.30 -20.34
C LEU A 589 -11.78 -0.37 -18.83
N SER A 590 -11.70 0.82 -18.22
CA SER A 590 -11.96 1.04 -16.82
C SER A 590 -13.43 1.41 -16.63
N LYS A 591 -14.05 0.89 -15.57
CA LYS A 591 -15.45 1.12 -15.19
C LYS A 591 -15.59 1.94 -13.90
N ASP A 592 -14.46 2.35 -13.31
CA ASP A 592 -14.36 2.97 -11.99
C ASP A 592 -13.59 4.31 -12.03
N GLY A 593 -13.68 5.01 -13.16
CA GLY A 593 -13.05 6.31 -13.38
C GLY A 593 -11.54 6.27 -13.64
N GLY A 594 -10.98 5.10 -13.94
CA GLY A 594 -9.56 4.88 -14.21
C GLY A 594 -8.77 4.31 -13.04
N GLN A 595 -9.43 3.85 -11.97
CA GLN A 595 -8.75 3.24 -10.81
C GLN A 595 -8.26 1.84 -11.16
N THR A 596 -9.06 1.05 -11.88
CA THR A 596 -8.68 -0.27 -12.40
C THR A 596 -9.06 -0.42 -13.87
N PHE A 597 -8.27 -1.21 -14.61
CA PHE A 597 -8.47 -1.51 -16.03
C PHE A 597 -8.59 -3.02 -16.22
N SER A 598 -9.77 -3.56 -15.95
CA SER A 598 -10.03 -5.01 -15.91
C SER A 598 -10.78 -5.57 -17.11
N THR A 599 -11.41 -4.71 -17.93
CA THR A 599 -12.29 -5.15 -19.02
C THR A 599 -11.61 -4.97 -20.37
N VAL A 600 -11.15 -6.06 -20.98
CA VAL A 600 -10.54 -6.03 -22.32
C VAL A 600 -11.64 -5.89 -23.37
N LEU A 601 -11.64 -4.78 -24.12
CA LEU A 601 -12.54 -4.57 -25.25
C LEU A 601 -11.99 -5.15 -26.55
N ALA A 602 -10.67 -5.07 -26.73
CA ALA A 602 -9.96 -5.73 -27.82
C ALA A 602 -8.56 -6.14 -27.35
N ALA A 603 -8.24 -7.42 -27.43
CA ALA A 603 -6.97 -7.96 -26.91
C ALA A 603 -5.78 -7.68 -27.84
N SER A 604 -6.02 -7.60 -29.15
CA SER A 604 -4.98 -7.36 -30.15
C SER A 604 -5.60 -6.75 -31.40
N VAL A 605 -5.28 -5.49 -31.67
CA VAL A 605 -5.62 -4.79 -32.91
C VAL A 605 -4.36 -4.14 -33.50
N PRO A 606 -4.24 -3.99 -34.83
CA PRO A 606 -3.07 -3.37 -35.44
C PRO A 606 -2.80 -1.98 -34.86
N ASN A 607 -1.53 -1.66 -34.61
CA ASN A 607 -1.10 -0.33 -34.17
C ASN A 607 -1.07 0.66 -35.36
N ASN A 608 -2.24 0.98 -35.90
CA ASN A 608 -2.43 1.82 -37.09
C ASN A 608 -3.24 3.11 -36.82
N GLY A 609 -3.55 3.39 -35.55
CA GLY A 609 -4.15 4.64 -35.09
C GLY A 609 -5.66 4.62 -34.89
N SER A 610 -6.36 3.52 -35.19
CA SER A 610 -7.80 3.40 -34.97
C SER A 610 -8.28 1.95 -34.86
N ALA A 611 -9.24 1.71 -33.98
CA ALA A 611 -10.03 0.48 -33.96
C ALA A 611 -11.44 0.74 -33.43
N ASN A 612 -12.40 -0.06 -33.87
CA ASN A 612 -13.75 -0.06 -33.33
C ASN A 612 -13.85 -1.12 -32.22
N VAL A 613 -14.50 -0.76 -31.11
CA VAL A 613 -14.72 -1.66 -29.97
C VAL A 613 -16.17 -1.64 -29.52
N MET A 614 -16.67 -2.80 -29.07
CA MET A 614 -18.02 -2.94 -28.54
C MET A 614 -18.02 -2.68 -27.04
N LEU A 615 -18.85 -1.74 -26.59
CA LEU A 615 -19.01 -1.47 -25.16
C LEU A 615 -19.87 -2.54 -24.47
N PRO A 616 -19.58 -2.89 -23.20
CA PRO A 616 -20.43 -3.81 -22.44
C PRO A 616 -21.83 -3.22 -22.21
N ASN A 617 -22.85 -4.08 -22.10
CA ASN A 617 -24.24 -3.65 -21.88
C ASN A 617 -24.59 -3.49 -20.40
N GLU A 618 -23.99 -2.50 -19.77
CA GLU A 618 -24.17 -2.19 -18.37
C GLU A 618 -24.11 -0.67 -18.14
N THR A 619 -24.66 -0.21 -17.04
CA THR A 619 -24.60 1.20 -16.67
C THR A 619 -23.29 1.49 -15.96
N VAL A 620 -22.47 2.36 -16.54
CA VAL A 620 -21.17 2.81 -16.00
C VAL A 620 -21.17 4.33 -15.93
N ALA A 621 -21.05 4.88 -14.72
CA ALA A 621 -21.11 6.33 -14.53
C ALA A 621 -19.83 7.05 -15.02
N SER A 622 -18.67 6.42 -14.87
CA SER A 622 -17.37 7.00 -15.22
C SER A 622 -16.44 5.93 -15.78
N ALA A 623 -16.31 5.91 -17.10
CA ALA A 623 -15.46 5.00 -17.85
C ALA A 623 -14.23 5.72 -18.42
N ARG A 624 -13.12 4.99 -18.50
CA ARG A 624 -11.87 5.42 -19.17
C ARG A 624 -11.37 4.32 -20.09
N ILE A 625 -10.77 4.69 -21.20
CA ILE A 625 -10.15 3.76 -22.16
C ILE A 625 -8.64 3.90 -22.08
N MET A 626 -7.97 2.75 -21.96
CA MET A 626 -6.54 2.60 -22.10
C MET A 626 -6.23 1.92 -23.42
N VAL A 627 -5.33 2.50 -24.21
CA VAL A 627 -4.67 1.82 -25.32
C VAL A 627 -3.28 1.43 -24.84
N LYS A 628 -3.04 0.13 -24.69
CA LYS A 628 -1.80 -0.45 -24.14
C LYS A 628 -1.09 -1.27 -25.20
N ALA A 629 0.21 -1.06 -25.35
CA ALA A 629 1.04 -1.82 -26.28
C ALA A 629 0.99 -3.34 -25.98
N VAL A 630 0.97 -4.16 -27.03
CA VAL A 630 1.17 -5.61 -26.91
C VAL A 630 2.66 -5.92 -27.05
N ASN A 631 3.21 -6.74 -26.15
CA ASN A 631 4.64 -7.08 -26.07
C ASN A 631 5.57 -5.86 -25.85
N ASN A 632 5.04 -4.76 -25.30
CA ASN A 632 5.79 -3.61 -24.83
C ASN A 632 5.08 -3.02 -23.59
N ILE A 633 5.70 -2.06 -22.90
CA ILE A 633 5.29 -1.60 -21.56
C ILE A 633 4.57 -0.25 -21.55
N TYR A 634 4.55 0.48 -22.66
CA TYR A 634 3.93 1.81 -22.74
C TYR A 634 2.42 1.73 -22.97
N TYR A 635 1.72 2.77 -22.53
CA TYR A 635 0.27 2.91 -22.71
C TYR A 635 -0.14 4.39 -22.68
N ALA A 636 -1.35 4.66 -23.17
CA ALA A 636 -1.98 5.96 -23.05
C ALA A 636 -3.46 5.83 -22.67
N LEU A 637 -3.99 6.85 -21.98
CA LEU A 637 -5.40 6.96 -21.63
C LEU A 637 -6.08 8.01 -22.48
N ASN A 638 -7.38 7.83 -22.74
CA ASN A 638 -8.21 8.92 -23.24
C ASN A 638 -8.31 10.05 -22.20
N THR A 639 -8.46 11.29 -22.64
CA THR A 639 -8.31 12.47 -21.76
C THR A 639 -9.52 12.76 -20.87
N SER A 640 -10.75 12.39 -21.29
CA SER A 640 -11.97 12.67 -20.53
C SER A 640 -12.73 11.40 -20.15
N ALA A 641 -13.35 11.37 -18.96
CA ALA A 641 -14.27 10.28 -18.63
C ALA A 641 -15.55 10.36 -19.47
N PHE A 642 -16.18 9.21 -19.72
CA PHE A 642 -17.48 9.10 -20.37
C PHE A 642 -18.39 8.14 -19.59
N SER A 643 -19.70 8.18 -19.85
CA SER A 643 -20.65 7.22 -19.26
C SER A 643 -21.12 6.18 -20.28
N ILE A 644 -21.52 5.01 -19.79
CA ILE A 644 -22.18 3.96 -20.55
C ILE A 644 -23.58 3.79 -19.97
N THR A 645 -24.60 3.90 -20.80
CA THR A 645 -25.99 3.64 -20.41
C THR A 645 -26.39 2.26 -20.91
N GLN A 646 -26.87 1.40 -20.01
CA GLN A 646 -27.37 0.09 -20.41
C GLN A 646 -28.50 0.23 -21.46
N SER A 647 -28.36 -0.49 -22.55
CA SER A 647 -29.41 -0.65 -23.55
C SER A 647 -30.43 -1.68 -23.05
N THR A 648 -31.69 -1.26 -22.91
CA THR A 648 -32.82 -2.16 -22.64
C THR A 648 -33.45 -2.56 -23.97
N LEU A 649 -33.50 -3.87 -24.24
CA LEU A 649 -34.32 -4.40 -25.33
C LEU A 649 -35.79 -4.16 -24.98
N SER A 650 -36.43 -3.21 -25.65
CA SER A 650 -37.87 -3.00 -25.56
C SER A 650 -38.56 -3.79 -26.67
N THR A 651 -39.52 -4.64 -26.32
CA THR A 651 -40.55 -5.09 -27.27
C THR A 651 -41.59 -3.97 -27.35
N SER A 652 -41.90 -3.47 -28.55
CA SER A 652 -42.83 -2.36 -28.77
C SER A 652 -44.12 -2.52 -27.95
N GLU A 653 -44.28 -1.74 -26.87
CA GLU A 653 -45.51 -1.75 -26.09
C GLU A 653 -46.62 -1.01 -26.85
N THR A 654 -47.65 -1.78 -27.21
CA THR A 654 -49.06 -1.45 -27.45
C THR A 654 -49.42 0.02 -27.65
N SER A 655 -49.71 0.42 -28.89
CA SER A 655 -50.40 1.68 -29.19
C SER A 655 -51.72 1.77 -28.41
N VAL A 656 -51.96 2.89 -27.72
CA VAL A 656 -53.22 3.20 -27.02
C VAL A 656 -54.40 2.96 -27.97
N LYS A 657 -55.29 2.00 -27.65
CA LYS A 657 -56.48 1.70 -28.47
C LYS A 657 -57.36 2.96 -28.57
N SER A 658 -57.57 3.45 -29.79
CA SER A 658 -58.41 4.64 -30.04
C SER A 658 -59.89 4.30 -30.27
N PHE A 659 -60.29 3.05 -30.04
CA PHE A 659 -61.67 2.59 -30.05
C PHE A 659 -61.93 1.53 -28.97
N SER A 660 -63.20 1.30 -28.65
CA SER A 660 -63.69 0.25 -27.76
C SER A 660 -64.74 -0.61 -28.46
N LEU A 661 -64.81 -1.89 -28.07
CA LEU A 661 -65.67 -2.90 -28.66
C LEU A 661 -66.41 -3.66 -27.56
N TYR A 662 -67.74 -3.61 -27.54
CA TYR A 662 -68.54 -4.23 -26.48
C TYR A 662 -70.00 -4.53 -26.88
N PRO A 663 -70.65 -5.54 -26.26
CA PRO A 663 -70.02 -6.56 -25.41
C PRO A 663 -69.12 -7.47 -26.24
N ASN A 664 -68.04 -7.97 -25.63
CA ASN A 664 -67.16 -8.96 -26.22
C ASN A 664 -66.75 -9.95 -25.12
N PRO A 665 -67.32 -11.17 -25.08
CA PRO A 665 -68.09 -11.83 -26.13
C PRO A 665 -69.45 -11.19 -26.47
N SER A 666 -69.86 -11.26 -27.74
CA SER A 666 -71.15 -10.75 -28.24
C SER A 666 -72.09 -11.90 -28.64
N HIS A 667 -73.40 -11.68 -28.49
CA HIS A 667 -74.46 -12.61 -28.89
C HIS A 667 -75.14 -12.16 -30.19
N ASP A 668 -75.86 -11.03 -30.18
CA ASP A 668 -76.60 -10.52 -31.35
C ASP A 668 -75.98 -9.27 -31.98
N VAL A 669 -75.39 -8.39 -31.17
CA VAL A 669 -74.89 -7.08 -31.60
C VAL A 669 -73.59 -6.74 -30.88
N VAL A 670 -72.64 -6.22 -31.63
CA VAL A 670 -71.41 -5.61 -31.09
C VAL A 670 -71.42 -4.12 -31.41
N ASN A 671 -71.12 -3.29 -30.41
CA ASN A 671 -70.94 -1.85 -30.57
C ASN A 671 -69.46 -1.54 -30.76
N ILE A 672 -69.16 -0.62 -31.67
CA ILE A 672 -67.84 0.00 -31.81
C ILE A 672 -68.01 1.47 -31.44
N MET A 673 -67.18 1.97 -30.52
CA MET A 673 -67.09 3.40 -30.23
C MET A 673 -65.65 3.87 -30.44
N LEU A 674 -65.46 4.86 -31.30
CA LEU A 674 -64.20 5.61 -31.40
C LEU A 674 -64.07 6.55 -30.19
N LYS A 675 -62.84 6.79 -29.75
CA LYS A 675 -62.55 7.75 -28.67
C LYS A 675 -62.93 9.19 -29.05
N ASN A 676 -62.97 9.52 -30.35
CA ASN A 676 -63.41 10.82 -30.85
C ASN A 676 -64.66 10.65 -31.74
N ALA A 677 -65.80 11.14 -31.25
CA ALA A 677 -67.10 11.03 -31.93
C ALA A 677 -67.17 11.74 -33.30
N SER A 678 -66.25 12.65 -33.59
CA SER A 678 -66.22 13.39 -34.85
C SER A 678 -65.46 12.68 -35.98
N GLN A 679 -64.72 11.61 -35.68
CA GLN A 679 -63.94 10.86 -36.67
C GLN A 679 -64.81 9.87 -37.47
N LYS A 680 -64.50 9.73 -38.76
CA LYS A 680 -65.03 8.64 -39.59
C LYS A 680 -64.03 7.48 -39.62
N ALA A 681 -64.55 6.27 -39.65
CA ALA A 681 -63.75 5.06 -39.80
C ALA A 681 -64.54 3.99 -40.55
N ASP A 682 -63.81 3.09 -41.19
CA ASP A 682 -64.35 1.86 -41.77
C ASP A 682 -64.06 0.69 -40.82
N TYR A 683 -65.00 -0.23 -40.71
CA TYR A 683 -64.76 -1.51 -40.06
C TYR A 683 -64.77 -2.65 -41.08
N GLN A 684 -63.92 -3.65 -40.84
CA GLN A 684 -63.88 -4.91 -41.57
C GLN A 684 -63.81 -6.06 -40.57
N LEU A 685 -64.77 -6.97 -40.63
CA LEU A 685 -64.85 -8.14 -39.77
C LEU A 685 -64.47 -9.38 -40.58
N PHE A 686 -63.50 -10.14 -40.07
CA PHE A 686 -62.99 -11.36 -40.69
C PHE A 686 -63.26 -12.57 -39.80
N ASP A 687 -63.59 -13.71 -40.42
CA ASP A 687 -63.61 -14.99 -39.70
C ASP A 687 -62.20 -15.51 -39.41
N ALA A 688 -62.09 -16.60 -38.65
CA ALA A 688 -60.80 -17.19 -38.25
C ALA A 688 -59.91 -17.64 -39.43
N SER A 689 -60.47 -17.80 -40.64
CA SER A 689 -59.71 -18.13 -41.86
C SER A 689 -59.19 -16.90 -42.59
N GLY A 690 -59.51 -15.69 -42.12
CA GLY A 690 -59.17 -14.42 -42.76
C GLY A 690 -60.13 -14.01 -43.86
N ARG A 691 -61.28 -14.68 -44.02
CA ARG A 691 -62.31 -14.30 -44.98
C ARG A 691 -63.16 -13.16 -44.42
N LEU A 692 -63.34 -12.10 -45.22
CA LEU A 692 -64.18 -10.95 -44.87
C LEU A 692 -65.65 -11.40 -44.77
N VAL A 693 -66.26 -11.19 -43.61
CA VAL A 693 -67.66 -11.57 -43.34
C VAL A 693 -68.60 -10.37 -43.29
N LYS A 694 -68.15 -9.21 -42.79
CA LYS A 694 -68.91 -7.95 -42.79
C LYS A 694 -67.99 -6.75 -42.92
N ASN A 695 -68.48 -5.64 -43.47
CA ASN A 695 -67.79 -4.36 -43.48
C ASN A 695 -68.80 -3.21 -43.44
N GLY A 696 -68.31 -2.00 -43.19
CA GLY A 696 -69.10 -0.78 -43.29
C GLY A 696 -68.36 0.45 -42.80
N SER A 697 -68.92 1.62 -43.05
CA SER A 697 -68.38 2.93 -42.62
C SER A 697 -69.22 3.52 -41.51
N PHE A 698 -68.60 4.23 -40.57
CA PHE A 698 -69.31 4.90 -39.47
C PHE A 698 -68.59 6.16 -39.00
N LYS A 699 -69.30 7.01 -38.24
CA LYS A 699 -68.77 8.21 -37.61
C LYS A 699 -69.04 8.14 -36.10
N GLY A 700 -67.97 8.21 -35.30
CA GLY A 700 -68.05 8.14 -33.84
C GLY A 700 -68.38 6.76 -33.29
N GLU A 701 -69.63 6.29 -33.43
CA GLU A 701 -70.07 4.98 -32.95
C GLU A 701 -70.95 4.25 -33.97
N THR A 702 -70.98 2.93 -33.88
CA THR A 702 -71.87 2.08 -34.70
C THR A 702 -72.20 0.76 -34.02
N LYS A 703 -73.25 0.10 -34.51
CA LYS A 703 -73.69 -1.22 -34.07
C LYS A 703 -73.63 -2.18 -35.25
N ILE A 704 -72.99 -3.32 -35.05
CA ILE A 704 -72.90 -4.39 -36.04
C ILE A 704 -73.76 -5.55 -35.56
N ASN A 705 -74.74 -5.93 -36.38
CA ASN A 705 -75.51 -7.16 -36.16
C ASN A 705 -74.65 -8.37 -36.53
N VAL A 706 -74.46 -9.26 -35.55
CA VAL A 706 -73.66 -10.49 -35.62
C VAL A 706 -74.49 -11.74 -35.33
N SER A 707 -75.82 -11.63 -35.24
CA SER A 707 -76.71 -12.76 -34.95
C SER A 707 -76.76 -13.80 -36.06
N ASP A 708 -76.33 -13.46 -37.27
CA ASP A 708 -76.17 -14.36 -38.42
C ASP A 708 -74.82 -15.12 -38.42
N LEU A 709 -73.87 -14.74 -37.55
CA LEU A 709 -72.56 -15.39 -37.43
C LEU A 709 -72.61 -16.61 -36.50
N ILE A 710 -71.71 -17.58 -36.70
CA ILE A 710 -71.61 -18.77 -35.83
C ILE A 710 -70.70 -18.50 -34.61
N ASN A 711 -70.76 -19.37 -33.59
CA ASN A 711 -69.88 -19.26 -32.43
C ASN A 711 -68.42 -19.40 -32.84
N GLY A 712 -67.57 -18.46 -32.44
CA GLY A 712 -66.17 -18.46 -32.85
C GLY A 712 -65.42 -17.17 -32.57
N ASN A 713 -64.12 -17.19 -32.89
CA ASN A 713 -63.25 -16.02 -32.85
C ASN A 713 -63.25 -15.33 -34.23
N TYR A 714 -63.41 -14.02 -34.21
CA TYR A 714 -63.36 -13.13 -35.35
C TYR A 714 -62.31 -12.05 -35.12
N VAL A 715 -61.82 -11.45 -36.19
CA VAL A 715 -60.90 -10.30 -36.12
C VAL A 715 -61.61 -9.11 -36.73
N ILE A 716 -61.74 -8.03 -35.96
CA ILE A 716 -62.29 -6.77 -36.43
C ILE A 716 -61.17 -5.77 -36.63
N SER A 717 -61.08 -5.20 -37.82
CA SER A 717 -60.16 -4.13 -38.18
C SER A 717 -60.92 -2.81 -38.28
N ILE A 718 -60.42 -1.77 -37.64
CA ILE A 718 -60.90 -0.39 -37.77
C ILE A 718 -59.85 0.41 -38.54
N ILE A 719 -60.26 1.04 -39.63
CA ILE A 719 -59.42 1.82 -40.53
C ILE A 719 -59.89 3.28 -40.45
N GLN A 720 -59.07 4.18 -39.93
CA GLN A 720 -59.39 5.60 -39.82
C GLN A 720 -59.04 6.36 -41.12
N GLU A 721 -59.57 7.58 -41.30
CA GLU A 721 -59.31 8.41 -42.50
C GLU A 721 -57.81 8.70 -42.73
N ASN A 722 -56.98 8.67 -41.70
CA ASN A 722 -55.53 8.80 -41.80
C ASN A 722 -54.81 7.49 -42.22
N ALA A 723 -55.57 6.47 -42.62
CA ALA A 723 -55.12 5.12 -42.95
C ALA A 723 -54.53 4.31 -41.79
N ASP A 724 -54.69 4.77 -40.53
CA ASP A 724 -54.34 3.96 -39.37
C ASP A 724 -55.29 2.77 -39.25
N LYS A 725 -54.72 1.56 -39.28
CA LYS A 725 -55.44 0.31 -39.10
C LYS A 725 -55.16 -0.26 -37.72
N MET A 726 -56.21 -0.46 -36.94
CA MET A 726 -56.14 -1.16 -35.66
C MET A 726 -56.98 -2.42 -35.71
N THR A 727 -56.55 -3.45 -34.98
CA THR A 727 -57.26 -4.75 -34.96
C THR A 727 -57.57 -5.20 -33.55
N GLU A 728 -58.75 -5.81 -33.38
CA GLU A 728 -59.24 -6.37 -32.13
C GLU A 728 -59.82 -7.77 -32.37
N LYS A 729 -59.80 -8.59 -31.32
CA LYS A 729 -60.41 -9.91 -31.37
C LYS A 729 -61.85 -9.80 -30.91
N LEU A 730 -62.81 -10.19 -31.74
CA LEU A 730 -64.22 -10.30 -31.37
C LEU A 730 -64.59 -11.78 -31.16
N ILE A 731 -65.24 -12.10 -30.05
CA ILE A 731 -65.73 -13.45 -29.74
C ILE A 731 -67.25 -13.44 -29.90
N ILE A 732 -67.78 -14.31 -30.77
CA ILE A 732 -69.22 -14.54 -30.88
C ILE A 732 -69.57 -15.78 -30.07
N LYS A 733 -70.51 -15.64 -29.13
CA LYS A 733 -71.00 -16.71 -28.27
C LYS A 733 -72.53 -16.61 -28.13
N LYS A 734 -73.22 -17.35 -28.98
CA LYS A 734 -74.64 -17.72 -28.88
C LYS A 734 -74.86 -18.72 -27.77
#